data_AF-A0A966SCM5-F1
#
_entry.id   AF-A0A966SCM5-F1
#
_cell.length_a   1.000
_cell.length_b   1.000
_cell.length_c   1.000
_cell.angle_alpha   90.00
_cell.angle_beta   90.00
_cell.angle_gamma   90.00
#
_symmetry.space_group_name_H-M   'P 1'
#
loop_
_entity.id
_entity.type
_entity.pdbx_description
1 polymer ?
#
loop_
_entity_poly.entity_id
_entity_poly.type
_entity_poly.pdbx_seq_one_letter_code
_entity_poly.pdbx_strand_id
1 'polypeptide(L)'
;KMVLEQSDALERADRRKNWAFEGESDKGDLQELRKSGMAREEQAAFGGGANANRMRGLAMPMSAPVGAVAMDAVALAAAPAPMPKVMLRDEKAKGDKQAAGEGDEEPNVVVRTDFRSTITWLPDVKTGADGTARVPVKYPDTLTGWKATARAVGSGAQFGIANTTTRTKQPLIVRLQAPRFFVVGDEVVLSAVVNNNTDQPLDVKVSLEAGGSGLTFLPPSPASGERAGVRGRDVVLKVPPNSEGRADWKARVVTPGEVWLKTTAVGGKFSDAMEKTYPVHEHGIERFLTKAGKVRGSDITVRLDIPAARKKDTTTLVVQVAPSLAVTMLDALPYLIDYPYGCTEQTMSRFLPSVVTARTLKDLGLQPEDVMSRVFGGIEARAGGAAPPNLGVKKDLSKLNEMTDAGLKRLYDFQHGDGGWGWWKEGQSDRWMTAYVVWGLTLAKQSGVALKANVLERAAAFLDKTLVEEELNHDMQAFMLHALAEQRADAKQAGLSQFQTKAWDNLWKNREVLNAYTRALLALAAHHFGKAAEAKTLIANLENGVKRDERPDASVLIDGQLPANAGVMGTAHWGEDGIYWRWSDGGVEATAFALRALLAIDPQNKLIEPVTNWLLKGRRGAQWSNTSDTAITVLALNDYLRVTKELSPELEYEVTVNGTSIAKRKVSGAEVFAAPSRFAVDTKLIKDGANDIRIRRKGEGPVYFAAEAKFFSLEEPIPPSGNEIFVKREYFKLVGRPTLLKGLLYDKVPLLDGESVKSGERIETVLTIEAKNNYEYLLFEDLKPAGFEAVAVRSGESLYARELKSGAVERKFGEVGKPAPAPAPAKSPKSKGPKSKVGAAVPAVAAEVAVAEPAIAIAPGAPAARLAAARPVGIALPRPIGIGEPDFTGRDRWVYQELRDRKVALFLDKLPEGVWQLRYEMRAEVPGVFHALPVLGHAMYVPEIRCNGAELRVTVGDAK
;
A
#
# COMPACT_ATOMS: atom_id res chain seq x y z
N LYS A 1 18.61 50.69 -6.66
CA LYS A 1 18.07 52.02 -7.02
C LYS A 1 18.58 52.34 -8.40
N MET A 2 17.69 52.57 -9.39
CA MET A 2 17.98 52.46 -10.85
C MET A 2 18.57 51.07 -11.17
N VAL A 3 17.78 50.07 -11.59
CA VAL A 3 17.18 49.95 -12.93
C VAL A 3 15.78 49.28 -12.90
N LEU A 4 15.18 49.13 -11.72
CA LEU A 4 13.86 48.47 -11.51
C LEU A 4 12.62 49.39 -11.67
N GLU A 5 12.75 50.51 -12.38
CA GLU A 5 11.69 51.56 -12.49
C GLU A 5 11.18 51.80 -13.92
N GLN A 6 11.49 50.92 -14.90
CA GLN A 6 11.05 51.08 -16.30
C GLN A 6 10.13 49.97 -16.85
N SER A 7 9.92 48.84 -16.16
CA SER A 7 8.94 47.82 -16.58
C SER A 7 7.50 48.16 -16.16
N ASP A 8 7.33 48.77 -14.98
CA ASP A 8 6.02 49.04 -14.35
C ASP A 8 5.23 50.19 -14.98
N ALA A 9 5.85 50.97 -15.87
CA ALA A 9 5.24 52.14 -16.50
C ALA A 9 4.44 51.81 -17.78
N LEU A 10 4.77 50.70 -18.47
CA LEU A 10 4.12 50.32 -19.73
C LEU A 10 2.84 49.49 -19.53
N GLU A 11 2.76 48.67 -18.48
CA GLU A 11 1.60 47.80 -18.24
C GLU A 11 0.37 48.56 -17.66
N ARG A 12 0.59 49.77 -17.12
CA ARG A 12 -0.48 50.62 -16.57
C ARG A 12 -1.17 51.53 -17.60
N ALA A 13 -0.63 51.62 -18.82
CA ALA A 13 -1.19 52.45 -19.88
C ALA A 13 -2.36 51.78 -20.62
N ASP A 14 -2.31 50.45 -20.80
CA ASP A 14 -3.24 49.74 -21.69
C ASP A 14 -4.55 49.29 -21.01
N ARG A 15 -4.57 49.20 -19.67
CA ARG A 15 -5.77 48.85 -18.89
C ARG A 15 -6.74 50.03 -18.64
N ARG A 16 -6.47 51.22 -19.18
CA ARG A 16 -7.31 52.43 -18.99
C ARG A 16 -8.23 52.79 -20.16
N LYS A 17 -8.32 51.96 -21.22
CA LYS A 17 -9.06 52.32 -22.45
C LYS A 17 -10.47 51.72 -22.64
N ASN A 18 -10.91 50.75 -21.84
CA ASN A 18 -12.18 50.02 -22.08
C ASN A 18 -13.23 50.12 -20.95
N TRP A 19 -13.31 51.24 -20.22
CA TRP A 19 -14.42 51.46 -19.27
C TRP A 19 -14.87 52.92 -19.17
N ALA A 20 -15.36 53.47 -20.28
CA ALA A 20 -16.16 54.69 -20.30
C ALA A 20 -17.00 54.74 -21.58
N PHE A 21 -18.25 54.29 -21.51
CA PHE A 21 -19.41 54.84 -22.24
C PHE A 21 -20.70 54.17 -21.73
N GLU A 22 -21.40 54.87 -20.83
CA GLU A 22 -22.86 54.79 -20.68
C GLU A 22 -23.49 55.35 -21.98
N GLY A 23 -24.75 55.10 -22.38
CA GLY A 23 -25.86 54.34 -21.82
C GLY A 23 -27.09 54.56 -22.73
N GLU A 24 -28.16 53.80 -22.49
CA GLU A 24 -29.55 53.99 -22.99
C GLU A 24 -29.84 54.22 -24.49
N SER A 25 -30.57 53.26 -25.09
CA SER A 25 -31.74 53.58 -25.93
C SER A 25 -32.77 52.45 -25.83
N ASP A 26 -34.06 52.81 -25.84
CA ASP A 26 -35.19 52.03 -25.30
C ASP A 26 -36.11 51.42 -26.39
N LYS A 27 -36.94 50.44 -25.99
CA LYS A 27 -38.14 49.86 -26.67
C LYS A 27 -38.00 49.06 -28.00
N GLY A 28 -38.63 47.88 -28.00
CA GLY A 28 -39.00 47.12 -29.21
C GLY A 28 -39.47 45.68 -28.93
N ASP A 29 -40.79 45.47 -28.93
CA ASP A 29 -41.51 44.21 -29.18
C ASP A 29 -41.37 43.00 -28.22
N LEU A 30 -42.27 42.99 -27.24
CA LEU A 30 -42.91 41.79 -26.69
C LEU A 30 -44.18 41.47 -27.51
N GLN A 31 -44.29 40.28 -28.13
CA GLN A 31 -45.45 39.36 -28.09
C GLN A 31 -45.31 38.19 -29.09
N GLU A 32 -46.16 37.15 -28.90
CA GLU A 32 -46.17 35.85 -29.61
C GLU A 32 -44.95 34.93 -29.34
N LEU A 33 -45.05 33.67 -28.87
CA LEU A 33 -46.20 32.80 -28.61
C LEU A 33 -46.13 32.13 -27.22
N ARG A 34 -47.23 32.20 -26.47
CA ARG A 34 -47.61 31.20 -25.45
C ARG A 34 -48.88 30.49 -25.94
N LYS A 35 -48.83 29.16 -26.20
CA LYS A 35 -49.96 28.21 -26.00
C LYS A 35 -49.60 26.76 -26.44
N SER A 36 -50.19 25.78 -25.73
CA SER A 36 -50.16 24.31 -25.94
C SER A 36 -48.78 23.61 -25.92
N GLY A 37 -48.64 22.37 -25.45
CA GLY A 37 -49.62 21.43 -24.86
C GLY A 37 -48.90 20.21 -24.25
N MET A 38 -49.59 19.38 -23.48
CA MET A 38 -48.98 18.21 -22.79
C MET A 38 -49.05 16.90 -23.60
N ALA A 39 -48.12 15.98 -23.27
CA ALA A 39 -48.30 14.52 -23.11
C ALA A 39 -47.76 13.50 -24.17
N ARG A 40 -46.99 12.55 -23.62
CA ARG A 40 -46.77 11.11 -23.94
C ARG A 40 -45.78 10.62 -25.04
N GLU A 41 -44.92 9.68 -24.59
CA GLU A 41 -44.54 8.32 -25.11
C GLU A 41 -44.55 8.07 -26.64
N GLU A 42 -43.61 7.36 -27.29
CA GLU A 42 -42.47 6.53 -26.84
C GLU A 42 -41.42 6.30 -27.98
N GLN A 43 -40.21 5.83 -27.63
CA GLN A 43 -39.21 5.07 -28.43
C GLN A 43 -38.46 5.64 -29.68
N ALA A 44 -37.13 5.62 -29.51
CA ALA A 44 -36.09 5.05 -30.41
C ALA A 44 -35.27 5.91 -31.42
N ALA A 45 -33.94 5.84 -31.20
CA ALA A 45 -32.80 5.82 -32.14
C ALA A 45 -32.04 7.13 -32.50
N PHE A 46 -30.70 7.05 -32.37
CA PHE A 46 -29.65 8.04 -32.70
C PHE A 46 -29.71 9.39 -31.95
N GLY A 47 -28.62 10.01 -31.50
CA GLY A 47 -27.20 9.61 -31.44
C GLY A 47 -26.31 10.84 -31.22
N GLY A 48 -25.37 10.80 -30.26
CA GLY A 48 -24.37 11.86 -30.05
C GLY A 48 -24.46 12.60 -28.71
N GLY A 49 -23.81 12.07 -27.66
CA GLY A 49 -23.60 12.78 -26.40
C GLY A 49 -22.28 13.55 -26.41
N ALA A 50 -22.32 14.88 -26.45
CA ALA A 50 -21.16 15.75 -26.26
C ALA A 50 -21.00 16.10 -24.78
N ASN A 51 -20.05 15.47 -24.10
CA ASN A 51 -19.80 15.69 -22.67
C ASN A 51 -18.75 16.79 -22.48
N ALA A 52 -19.16 17.99 -22.05
CA ALA A 52 -18.31 19.18 -21.98
C ALA A 52 -17.43 19.20 -20.71
N ASN A 53 -16.31 18.47 -20.76
CA ASN A 53 -15.33 18.45 -19.68
C ASN A 53 -14.46 19.72 -19.71
N ARG A 54 -14.64 20.65 -18.76
CA ARG A 54 -13.79 21.85 -18.64
C ARG A 54 -12.48 21.51 -17.91
N MET A 55 -11.38 21.39 -18.66
CA MET A 55 -10.05 21.47 -18.07
C MET A 55 -9.80 22.84 -17.43
N ARG A 56 -9.24 22.86 -16.22
CA ARG A 56 -8.44 23.96 -15.69
C ARG A 56 -7.10 23.40 -15.25
N GLY A 57 -6.07 23.55 -16.07
CA GLY A 57 -4.70 23.35 -15.64
C GLY A 57 -4.23 24.56 -14.84
N LEU A 58 -3.52 24.33 -13.73
CA LEU A 58 -2.71 25.35 -13.07
C LEU A 58 -1.23 24.99 -13.25
N ALA A 59 -0.40 26.01 -13.49
CA ALA A 59 1.02 25.84 -13.76
C ALA A 59 1.84 25.67 -12.47
N MET A 60 2.96 24.94 -12.58
CA MET A 60 4.03 24.97 -11.57
C MET A 60 4.90 26.22 -11.77
N PRO A 61 5.43 26.83 -10.69
CA PRO A 61 6.39 27.92 -10.79
C PRO A 61 7.77 27.42 -11.21
N MET A 62 8.37 28.07 -12.21
CA MET A 62 9.76 27.84 -12.63
C MET A 62 10.71 28.56 -11.67
N SER A 63 11.72 27.86 -11.16
CA SER A 63 12.83 28.46 -10.42
C SER A 63 13.77 29.23 -11.35
N ALA A 64 14.17 30.44 -10.93
CA ALA A 64 15.08 31.30 -11.68
C ALA A 64 16.55 30.83 -11.56
N PRO A 65 17.42 31.14 -12.54
CA PRO A 65 18.82 30.73 -12.52
C PRO A 65 19.64 31.58 -11.54
N VAL A 66 20.46 30.93 -10.72
CA VAL A 66 21.50 31.59 -9.92
C VAL A 66 22.71 31.86 -10.81
N GLY A 67 23.20 33.10 -10.80
CA GLY A 67 24.33 33.54 -11.62
C GLY A 67 25.66 32.92 -11.18
N ALA A 68 26.59 32.81 -12.15
CA ALA A 68 27.93 32.31 -11.90
C ALA A 68 28.73 33.24 -10.97
N VAL A 69 29.44 32.64 -10.02
CA VAL A 69 30.57 33.26 -9.31
C VAL A 69 31.81 32.43 -9.63
N ALA A 70 32.87 33.08 -10.08
CA ALA A 70 34.10 32.41 -10.47
C ALA A 70 34.83 31.83 -9.24
N MET A 71 35.48 30.69 -9.42
CA MET A 71 36.62 30.28 -8.60
C MET A 71 37.78 29.91 -9.51
N ASP A 72 38.93 30.51 -9.23
CA ASP A 72 40.16 30.34 -10.00
C ASP A 72 40.75 28.94 -9.87
N ALA A 73 41.53 28.56 -10.88
CA ALA A 73 42.20 27.28 -10.94
C ALA A 73 43.35 27.20 -9.92
N VAL A 74 43.37 26.11 -9.13
CA VAL A 74 44.60 25.55 -8.58
C VAL A 74 44.74 24.13 -9.10
N ALA A 75 45.72 23.92 -9.96
CA ALA A 75 46.02 22.60 -10.50
C ALA A 75 46.70 21.72 -9.44
N LEU A 76 46.23 20.48 -9.30
CA LEU A 76 47.02 19.40 -8.73
C LEU A 76 46.89 18.18 -9.62
N ALA A 77 48.00 17.74 -10.20
CA ALA A 77 48.04 16.56 -11.06
C ALA A 77 48.00 15.28 -10.22
N ALA A 78 47.17 14.31 -10.62
CA ALA A 78 47.18 12.95 -10.10
C ALA A 78 47.08 11.96 -11.28
N ALA A 79 47.96 10.96 -11.28
CA ALA A 79 48.12 10.02 -12.39
C ALA A 79 47.00 8.96 -12.45
N PRO A 80 46.70 8.38 -13.64
CA PRO A 80 45.72 7.30 -13.77
C PRO A 80 46.20 6.00 -13.11
N ALA A 81 45.32 5.36 -12.33
CA ALA A 81 45.53 4.03 -11.78
C ALA A 81 45.39 2.94 -12.87
N PRO A 82 46.07 1.78 -12.75
CA PRO A 82 46.18 0.80 -13.82
C PRO A 82 44.93 -0.08 -14.01
N MET A 83 44.66 -0.41 -15.28
CA MET A 83 43.63 -1.38 -15.67
C MET A 83 44.01 -2.82 -15.24
N PRO A 84 43.02 -3.70 -14.96
CA PRO A 84 43.29 -5.11 -14.69
C PRO A 84 43.87 -5.81 -15.94
N LYS A 85 44.90 -6.64 -15.74
CA LYS A 85 45.61 -7.34 -16.82
C LYS A 85 44.69 -8.35 -17.52
N VAL A 86 44.46 -8.15 -18.82
CA VAL A 86 44.06 -9.23 -19.72
C VAL A 86 45.17 -10.29 -19.73
N MET A 87 44.82 -11.55 -19.45
CA MET A 87 45.77 -12.66 -19.59
C MET A 87 46.00 -12.96 -21.07
N LEU A 88 47.02 -12.33 -21.65
CA LEU A 88 47.61 -12.80 -22.91
C LEU A 88 48.24 -14.17 -22.66
N ARG A 89 47.87 -15.15 -23.49
CA ARG A 89 48.41 -16.51 -23.46
C ARG A 89 49.44 -16.62 -24.58
N ASP A 90 50.65 -17.10 -24.27
CA ASP A 90 51.81 -17.00 -25.16
C ASP A 90 51.64 -17.69 -26.52
N GLU A 91 51.90 -16.94 -27.60
CA GLU A 91 52.24 -17.52 -28.90
C GLU A 91 53.74 -17.86 -28.96
N LYS A 92 54.08 -19.15 -29.01
CA LYS A 92 55.38 -19.58 -29.56
C LYS A 92 55.41 -21.06 -29.97
N ALA A 93 55.19 -21.32 -31.26
CA ALA A 93 55.74 -22.48 -31.96
C ALA A 93 55.69 -22.26 -33.49
N LYS A 94 56.74 -21.68 -34.08
CA LYS A 94 56.99 -21.84 -35.52
C LYS A 94 57.76 -23.14 -35.74
N GLY A 95 57.16 -24.07 -36.48
CA GLY A 95 57.83 -25.23 -37.04
C GLY A 95 57.32 -25.46 -38.45
N ASP A 96 58.20 -25.43 -39.45
CA ASP A 96 57.85 -25.69 -40.84
C ASP A 96 57.42 -27.16 -41.03
N LYS A 97 56.30 -27.36 -41.75
CA LYS A 97 56.13 -28.52 -42.65
C LYS A 97 54.97 -28.33 -43.63
N GLN A 98 55.36 -28.28 -44.90
CA GLN A 98 54.73 -28.78 -46.14
C GLN A 98 53.20 -29.01 -46.20
N ALA A 99 52.63 -28.57 -47.33
CA ALA A 99 51.24 -28.76 -47.72
C ALA A 99 50.83 -30.22 -47.93
N ALA A 100 49.65 -30.59 -47.39
CA ALA A 100 48.74 -31.60 -47.94
C ALA A 100 47.36 -31.50 -47.25
N GLY A 101 46.28 -31.50 -48.04
CA GLY A 101 44.90 -31.71 -47.57
C GLY A 101 44.03 -30.46 -47.46
N GLU A 102 43.00 -30.38 -48.31
CA GLU A 102 41.79 -29.62 -48.01
C GLU A 102 41.09 -30.28 -46.81
N GLY A 103 40.87 -29.52 -45.75
CA GLY A 103 40.07 -29.94 -44.58
C GLY A 103 39.20 -28.77 -44.15
N ASP A 104 37.95 -29.05 -43.76
CA ASP A 104 36.96 -28.03 -43.42
C ASP A 104 37.50 -27.02 -42.37
N GLU A 105 37.70 -25.77 -42.78
CA GLU A 105 37.85 -24.67 -41.82
C GLU A 105 36.51 -24.48 -41.11
N GLU A 106 36.48 -24.71 -39.79
CA GLU A 106 35.29 -24.41 -38.98
C GLU A 106 34.93 -22.91 -39.16
N PRO A 107 33.67 -22.56 -39.48
CA PRO A 107 33.31 -21.19 -39.79
C PRO A 107 33.50 -20.29 -38.57
N ASN A 108 34.18 -19.16 -38.77
CA ASN A 108 34.52 -18.22 -37.71
C ASN A 108 33.26 -17.69 -36.99
N VAL A 109 33.02 -18.19 -35.77
CA VAL A 109 31.82 -17.90 -34.98
C VAL A 109 31.87 -16.48 -34.40
N VAL A 110 31.18 -15.55 -35.04
CA VAL A 110 31.00 -14.19 -34.52
C VAL A 110 29.93 -14.21 -33.41
N VAL A 111 30.33 -13.85 -32.19
CA VAL A 111 29.43 -13.74 -31.03
C VAL A 111 28.81 -12.36 -30.98
N ARG A 112 27.47 -12.30 -30.99
CA ARG A 112 26.68 -11.06 -30.90
C ARG A 112 26.53 -10.62 -29.44
N THR A 113 26.86 -9.36 -29.17
CA THR A 113 26.95 -8.80 -27.81
C THR A 113 26.35 -7.38 -27.68
N ASP A 114 26.32 -6.57 -28.74
CA ASP A 114 25.72 -5.23 -28.72
C ASP A 114 24.22 -5.28 -29.07
N PHE A 115 23.36 -5.26 -28.06
CA PHE A 115 21.90 -5.32 -28.23
C PHE A 115 21.16 -3.99 -28.01
N ARG A 116 21.84 -2.83 -28.15
CA ARG A 116 21.23 -1.51 -27.94
C ARG A 116 19.97 -1.28 -28.80
N SER A 117 18.89 -0.78 -28.20
CA SER A 117 17.62 -0.49 -28.89
C SER A 117 17.63 0.79 -29.75
N THR A 118 18.65 1.64 -29.60
CA THR A 118 18.82 2.90 -30.36
C THR A 118 20.23 2.94 -30.92
N ILE A 119 20.36 3.04 -32.24
CA ILE A 119 21.67 3.08 -32.92
C ILE A 119 22.43 4.35 -32.55
N THR A 120 21.78 5.50 -32.71
CA THR A 120 22.31 6.84 -32.45
C THR A 120 21.15 7.83 -32.22
N TRP A 121 21.44 8.92 -31.53
CA TRP A 121 20.59 10.12 -31.46
C TRP A 121 21.49 11.35 -31.54
N LEU A 122 21.26 12.21 -32.53
CA LEU A 122 22.02 13.44 -32.75
C LEU A 122 21.05 14.63 -32.77
N PRO A 123 21.08 15.54 -31.77
CA PRO A 123 20.14 16.64 -31.65
C PRO A 123 20.48 17.84 -32.54
N ASP A 124 21.75 18.02 -32.92
CA ASP A 124 22.23 19.06 -33.84
C ASP A 124 23.06 18.40 -34.94
N VAL A 125 22.53 18.42 -36.17
CA VAL A 125 23.21 17.96 -37.39
C VAL A 125 23.07 19.06 -38.43
N LYS A 126 24.16 19.78 -38.68
CA LYS A 126 24.17 20.88 -39.64
C LYS A 126 24.39 20.34 -41.05
N THR A 127 23.54 20.77 -41.98
CA THR A 127 23.70 20.51 -43.40
C THR A 127 24.84 21.35 -43.99
N GLY A 128 25.48 20.84 -45.03
CA GLY A 128 26.37 21.63 -45.88
C GLY A 128 25.62 22.71 -46.67
N ALA A 129 26.37 23.49 -47.44
CA ALA A 129 25.81 24.53 -48.32
C ALA A 129 24.91 23.97 -49.45
N ASP A 130 25.00 22.68 -49.72
CA ASP A 130 24.16 21.91 -50.64
C ASP A 130 22.86 21.37 -50.00
N GLY A 131 22.65 21.63 -48.70
CA GLY A 131 21.52 21.11 -47.93
C GLY A 131 21.66 19.64 -47.50
N THR A 132 22.82 18.99 -47.70
CA THR A 132 23.01 17.58 -47.32
C THR A 132 23.77 17.42 -46.01
N ALA A 133 23.50 16.32 -45.29
CA ALA A 133 24.28 15.89 -44.13
C ALA A 133 24.49 14.38 -44.20
N ARG A 134 25.68 13.89 -43.82
CA ARG A 134 26.01 12.46 -43.78
C ARG A 134 26.42 12.06 -42.37
N VAL A 135 25.70 11.11 -41.80
CA VAL A 135 25.98 10.57 -40.46
C VAL A 135 26.38 9.09 -40.61
N PRO A 136 27.66 8.73 -40.44
CA PRO A 136 28.05 7.33 -40.37
C PRO A 136 27.55 6.73 -39.05
N VAL A 137 26.94 5.53 -39.12
CA VAL A 137 26.44 4.81 -37.95
C VAL A 137 26.89 3.36 -37.96
N LYS A 138 27.35 2.86 -36.81
CA LYS A 138 27.59 1.42 -36.60
C LYS A 138 26.31 0.79 -36.05
N TYR A 139 25.75 -0.17 -36.77
CA TYR A 139 24.59 -0.93 -36.31
C TYR A 139 24.98 -1.82 -35.12
N PRO A 140 24.12 -1.95 -34.10
CA PRO A 140 24.21 -3.01 -33.09
C PRO A 140 24.04 -4.40 -33.72
N ASP A 141 24.39 -5.45 -32.98
CA ASP A 141 24.28 -6.85 -33.40
C ASP A 141 22.81 -7.35 -33.39
N THR A 142 21.85 -6.52 -32.99
CA THR A 142 20.42 -6.81 -33.09
C THR A 142 19.95 -6.89 -34.55
N LEU A 143 19.65 -8.11 -35.00
CA LEU A 143 19.14 -8.39 -36.34
C LEU A 143 17.64 -8.06 -36.44
N THR A 144 17.33 -6.81 -36.75
CA THR A 144 15.96 -6.27 -36.75
C THR A 144 15.71 -5.25 -37.86
N GLY A 145 14.44 -4.80 -37.96
CA GLY A 145 14.05 -3.63 -38.72
C GLY A 145 14.30 -2.34 -37.93
N TRP A 146 15.14 -1.48 -38.48
CA TRP A 146 15.49 -0.18 -37.91
C TRP A 146 14.71 0.93 -38.60
N LYS A 147 14.22 1.90 -37.82
CA LYS A 147 13.57 3.11 -38.34
C LYS A 147 14.44 4.32 -38.03
N ALA A 148 14.84 5.05 -39.06
CA ALA A 148 15.47 6.36 -38.91
C ALA A 148 14.41 7.46 -39.09
N THR A 149 14.45 8.46 -38.22
CA THR A 149 13.60 9.66 -38.29
C THR A 149 14.50 10.88 -38.31
N ALA A 150 14.37 11.70 -39.34
CA ALA A 150 15.03 13.00 -39.43
C ALA A 150 13.99 14.11 -39.21
N ARG A 151 14.36 15.14 -38.42
CA ARG A 151 13.59 16.37 -38.25
C ARG A 151 14.51 17.54 -38.60
N ALA A 152 14.09 18.39 -39.52
CA ALA A 152 14.87 19.51 -40.02
C ALA A 152 14.18 20.83 -39.69
N VAL A 153 14.98 21.86 -39.38
CA VAL A 153 14.55 23.24 -39.20
C VAL A 153 15.37 24.11 -40.14
N GLY A 154 14.70 24.85 -41.03
CA GLY A 154 15.31 25.81 -41.94
C GLY A 154 15.18 27.25 -41.46
N SER A 155 15.86 28.17 -42.13
CA SER A 155 15.66 29.62 -41.95
C SER A 155 14.19 30.01 -42.20
N GLY A 156 13.66 30.96 -41.44
CA GLY A 156 12.29 31.46 -41.64
C GLY A 156 11.19 30.52 -41.16
N ALA A 157 11.42 29.78 -40.07
CA ALA A 157 10.46 28.86 -39.46
C ALA A 157 9.95 27.74 -40.38
N GLN A 158 10.81 27.27 -41.28
CA GLN A 158 10.54 26.08 -42.10
C GLN A 158 10.82 24.80 -41.30
N PHE A 159 9.91 23.82 -41.35
CA PHE A 159 10.05 22.55 -40.65
C PHE A 159 9.81 21.36 -41.58
N GLY A 160 10.59 20.30 -41.42
CA GLY A 160 10.42 19.05 -42.17
C GLY A 160 10.59 17.82 -41.29
N ILE A 161 9.88 16.74 -41.61
CA ILE A 161 10.06 15.42 -41.00
C ILE A 161 10.10 14.34 -42.08
N ALA A 162 11.08 13.44 -41.99
CA ALA A 162 11.22 12.29 -42.86
C ALA A 162 11.43 11.01 -42.03
N ASN A 163 10.96 9.88 -42.55
CA ASN A 163 11.15 8.56 -41.96
C ASN A 163 11.63 7.60 -43.05
N THR A 164 12.59 6.74 -42.72
CA THR A 164 13.00 5.62 -43.57
C THR A 164 13.25 4.37 -42.72
N THR A 165 13.23 3.19 -43.33
CA THR A 165 13.51 1.92 -42.65
C THR A 165 14.60 1.13 -43.39
N THR A 166 15.37 0.36 -42.61
CA THR A 166 16.29 -0.65 -43.14
C THR A 166 16.22 -1.91 -42.29
N ARG A 167 16.80 -3.02 -42.75
CA ARG A 167 16.82 -4.29 -42.01
C ARG A 167 18.23 -4.85 -41.95
N THR A 168 18.60 -5.33 -40.77
CA THR A 168 19.80 -6.13 -40.53
C THR A 168 19.39 -7.61 -40.47
N LYS A 169 20.11 -8.48 -41.18
CA LYS A 169 19.84 -9.92 -41.28
C LYS A 169 21.15 -10.70 -41.44
N GLN A 170 21.16 -11.95 -41.03
CA GLN A 170 22.20 -12.94 -41.37
C GLN A 170 21.56 -14.18 -42.03
N PRO A 171 22.32 -14.97 -42.82
CA PRO A 171 21.82 -16.18 -43.49
C PRO A 171 21.32 -17.25 -42.50
N LEU A 172 22.03 -17.42 -41.39
CA LEU A 172 21.67 -18.24 -40.24
C LEU A 172 21.59 -17.31 -39.01
N ILE A 173 20.59 -17.49 -38.15
CA ILE A 173 20.42 -16.72 -36.92
C ILE A 173 20.04 -17.68 -35.79
N VAL A 174 20.63 -17.50 -34.60
CA VAL A 174 20.21 -18.16 -33.36
C VAL A 174 19.67 -17.16 -32.33
N ARG A 175 18.59 -17.53 -31.64
CA ARG A 175 17.95 -16.72 -30.60
C ARG A 175 17.78 -17.54 -29.34
N LEU A 176 18.42 -17.12 -28.26
CA LEU A 176 18.23 -17.69 -26.92
C LEU A 176 16.89 -17.22 -26.33
N GLN A 177 16.03 -18.17 -25.98
CA GLN A 177 14.83 -17.99 -25.19
C GLN A 177 15.09 -18.51 -23.76
N ALA A 178 15.06 -17.58 -22.81
CA ALA A 178 15.21 -17.83 -21.39
C ALA A 178 14.41 -16.77 -20.59
N PRO A 179 14.06 -17.03 -19.31
CA PRO A 179 13.45 -16.05 -18.42
C PRO A 179 14.28 -14.77 -18.29
N ARG A 180 13.70 -13.66 -17.84
CA ARG A 180 14.49 -12.43 -17.54
C ARG A 180 15.39 -12.57 -16.31
N PHE A 181 15.04 -13.45 -15.40
CA PHE A 181 15.75 -13.74 -14.15
C PHE A 181 15.48 -15.20 -13.77
N PHE A 182 16.28 -15.75 -12.87
CA PHE A 182 16.06 -17.08 -12.30
C PHE A 182 15.82 -16.98 -10.79
N VAL A 183 15.12 -17.95 -10.20
CA VAL A 183 15.03 -18.14 -8.74
C VAL A 183 15.60 -19.51 -8.39
N VAL A 184 16.44 -19.61 -7.37
CA VAL A 184 16.96 -20.90 -6.87
C VAL A 184 15.80 -21.87 -6.60
N GLY A 185 15.97 -23.14 -6.96
CA GLY A 185 14.93 -24.17 -6.87
C GLY A 185 14.10 -24.34 -8.14
N ASP A 186 13.96 -23.31 -8.99
CA ASP A 186 13.20 -23.40 -10.24
C ASP A 186 13.78 -24.46 -11.21
N GLU A 187 12.90 -25.06 -12.00
CA GLU A 187 13.25 -25.86 -13.18
C GLU A 187 12.80 -25.14 -14.45
N VAL A 188 13.69 -25.01 -15.43
CA VAL A 188 13.45 -24.20 -16.64
C VAL A 188 13.82 -24.97 -17.91
N VAL A 189 13.05 -24.73 -18.98
CA VAL A 189 13.41 -25.13 -20.35
C VAL A 189 14.05 -23.91 -21.04
N LEU A 190 15.37 -23.96 -21.21
CA LEU A 190 16.11 -23.01 -22.04
C LEU A 190 15.98 -23.47 -23.49
N SER A 191 15.61 -22.57 -24.40
CA SER A 191 15.35 -22.93 -25.80
C SER A 191 16.19 -22.07 -26.75
N ALA A 192 16.71 -22.68 -27.81
CA ALA A 192 17.39 -21.99 -28.91
C ALA A 192 16.53 -22.07 -30.16
N VAL A 193 16.09 -20.93 -30.68
CA VAL A 193 15.39 -20.85 -31.96
C VAL A 193 16.39 -20.48 -33.05
N VAL A 194 16.56 -21.38 -34.01
CA VAL A 194 17.43 -21.22 -35.17
C VAL A 194 16.58 -20.87 -36.39
N ASN A 195 16.84 -19.74 -37.02
CA ASN A 195 16.20 -19.32 -38.27
C ASN A 195 17.17 -19.52 -39.44
N ASN A 196 16.77 -20.33 -40.41
CA ASN A 196 17.43 -20.47 -41.69
C ASN A 196 16.80 -19.49 -42.68
N ASN A 197 17.51 -18.41 -43.02
CA ASN A 197 17.07 -17.40 -44.00
C ASN A 197 17.67 -17.66 -45.40
N THR A 198 18.15 -18.87 -45.68
CA THR A 198 18.67 -19.28 -46.99
C THR A 198 17.62 -20.08 -47.77
N ASP A 199 17.84 -20.17 -49.08
CA ASP A 199 16.97 -20.93 -50.00
C ASP A 199 17.31 -22.43 -50.05
N GLN A 200 18.18 -22.93 -49.15
CA GLN A 200 18.59 -24.32 -49.05
C GLN A 200 18.37 -24.86 -47.63
N PRO A 201 18.05 -26.16 -47.45
CA PRO A 201 17.99 -26.75 -46.12
C PRO A 201 19.38 -26.76 -45.49
N LEU A 202 19.46 -26.52 -44.18
CA LEU A 202 20.70 -26.59 -43.41
C LEU A 202 20.56 -27.64 -42.31
N ASP A 203 21.55 -28.52 -42.21
CA ASP A 203 21.76 -29.31 -41.00
C ASP A 203 22.60 -28.46 -40.05
N VAL A 204 21.99 -27.99 -38.96
CA VAL A 204 22.54 -27.00 -38.04
C VAL A 204 22.85 -27.64 -36.70
N LYS A 205 24.13 -27.61 -36.31
CA LYS A 205 24.61 -27.98 -34.98
C LYS A 205 24.39 -26.82 -34.02
N VAL A 206 23.61 -27.02 -32.96
CA VAL A 206 23.28 -25.98 -31.95
C VAL A 206 23.84 -26.38 -30.59
N SER A 207 24.73 -25.55 -30.03
CA SER A 207 25.25 -25.73 -28.67
C SER A 207 24.66 -24.72 -27.70
N LEU A 208 24.54 -25.11 -26.43
CA LEU A 208 24.25 -24.22 -25.31
C LEU A 208 25.33 -24.39 -24.24
N GLU A 209 26.03 -23.31 -23.97
CA GLU A 209 27.00 -23.16 -22.90
C GLU A 209 26.41 -22.28 -21.79
N ALA A 210 26.75 -22.59 -20.54
CA ALA A 210 26.40 -21.78 -19.38
C ALA A 210 27.63 -21.65 -18.49
N GLY A 211 27.85 -20.46 -17.92
CA GLY A 211 28.94 -20.21 -16.97
C GLY A 211 28.50 -19.39 -15.76
N GLY A 212 29.28 -19.53 -14.68
CA GLY A 212 28.81 -19.28 -13.32
C GLY A 212 28.26 -20.57 -12.69
N SER A 213 28.03 -20.57 -11.38
CA SER A 213 27.54 -21.75 -10.63
C SER A 213 26.01 -21.82 -10.51
N GLY A 214 25.27 -20.92 -11.15
CA GLY A 214 23.84 -20.73 -10.91
C GLY A 214 22.90 -21.80 -11.48
N LEU A 215 23.33 -22.55 -12.50
CA LEU A 215 22.50 -23.53 -13.22
C LEU A 215 23.17 -24.90 -13.33
N THR A 216 22.37 -25.96 -13.21
CA THR A 216 22.76 -27.35 -13.51
C THR A 216 21.84 -27.93 -14.58
N PHE A 217 22.39 -28.36 -15.73
CA PHE A 217 21.61 -29.03 -16.77
C PHE A 217 21.12 -30.41 -16.31
N LEU A 218 19.84 -30.66 -16.54
CA LEU A 218 19.19 -31.93 -16.24
C LEU A 218 19.32 -32.89 -17.44
N PRO A 219 19.45 -34.21 -17.21
CA PRO A 219 19.44 -35.18 -18.30
C PRO A 219 18.08 -35.16 -19.02
N PRO A 220 18.03 -35.39 -20.35
CA PRO A 220 16.77 -35.57 -21.05
C PRO A 220 16.06 -36.82 -20.52
N SER A 221 14.73 -36.76 -20.51
CA SER A 221 13.89 -37.92 -20.18
C SER A 221 14.19 -39.07 -21.15
N PRO A 222 14.24 -40.35 -20.71
CA PRO A 222 14.65 -41.50 -21.53
C PRO A 222 13.71 -41.87 -22.71
N ALA A 223 12.82 -40.96 -23.12
CA ALA A 223 11.93 -41.12 -24.28
C ALA A 223 12.61 -40.81 -25.63
N SER A 224 13.79 -40.16 -25.65
CA SER A 224 14.63 -40.00 -26.84
C SER A 224 15.92 -40.82 -26.68
N GLY A 225 16.00 -41.94 -27.39
CA GLY A 225 16.98 -43.00 -27.17
C GLY A 225 18.40 -42.76 -27.69
N GLU A 226 19.06 -41.68 -27.27
CA GLU A 226 20.45 -41.37 -27.64
C GLU A 226 21.37 -41.16 -26.43
N ARG A 227 22.62 -41.63 -26.54
CA ARG A 227 23.55 -41.82 -25.42
C ARG A 227 24.20 -40.51 -24.95
N ALA A 228 24.51 -40.44 -23.67
CA ALA A 228 25.00 -39.22 -23.01
C ALA A 228 26.53 -39.16 -22.87
N GLY A 229 27.08 -37.93 -22.98
CA GLY A 229 28.43 -37.55 -22.56
C GLY A 229 28.40 -36.18 -21.85
N VAL A 230 29.36 -35.91 -20.97
CA VAL A 230 29.38 -34.72 -20.10
C VAL A 230 30.26 -33.60 -20.68
N ARG A 231 29.65 -32.81 -21.55
CA ARG A 231 29.94 -31.41 -21.93
C ARG A 231 28.79 -30.97 -22.87
N GLY A 232 28.67 -29.67 -23.18
CA GLY A 232 27.50 -29.08 -23.85
C GLY A 232 26.85 -29.99 -24.91
N ARG A 233 25.57 -30.34 -24.72
CA ARG A 233 24.89 -31.24 -25.66
C ARG A 233 24.49 -30.46 -26.89
N ASP A 234 25.35 -30.57 -27.88
CA ASP A 234 25.07 -30.17 -29.25
C ASP A 234 23.83 -30.89 -29.77
N VAL A 235 22.83 -30.14 -30.24
CA VAL A 235 21.62 -30.66 -30.88
C VAL A 235 21.74 -30.39 -32.37
N VAL A 236 21.65 -31.42 -33.21
CA VAL A 236 21.62 -31.26 -34.66
C VAL A 236 20.18 -31.12 -35.13
N LEU A 237 19.86 -29.97 -35.72
CA LEU A 237 18.55 -29.64 -36.27
C LEU A 237 18.61 -29.60 -37.80
N LYS A 238 17.73 -30.33 -38.48
CA LYS A 238 17.52 -30.16 -39.91
C LYS A 238 16.50 -29.04 -40.15
N VAL A 239 16.96 -27.85 -40.53
CA VAL A 239 16.14 -26.64 -40.68
C VAL A 239 15.86 -26.38 -42.17
N PRO A 240 14.60 -26.45 -42.64
CA PRO A 240 14.24 -26.20 -44.03
C PRO A 240 14.58 -24.76 -44.49
N PRO A 241 14.61 -24.49 -45.82
CA PRO A 241 14.74 -23.14 -46.35
C PRO A 241 13.70 -22.19 -45.77
N ASN A 242 14.09 -20.93 -45.49
CA ASN A 242 13.20 -19.87 -45.01
C ASN A 242 12.31 -20.29 -43.81
N SER A 243 12.84 -21.12 -42.90
CA SER A 243 12.12 -21.78 -41.80
C SER A 243 12.86 -21.62 -40.46
N GLU A 244 12.29 -22.15 -39.38
CA GLU A 244 12.92 -22.19 -38.07
C GLU A 244 12.86 -23.56 -37.39
N GLY A 245 13.91 -23.87 -36.62
CA GLY A 245 14.01 -25.04 -35.76
C GLY A 245 14.25 -24.63 -34.31
N ARG A 246 13.90 -25.52 -33.37
CA ARG A 246 14.04 -25.28 -31.93
C ARG A 246 14.81 -26.43 -31.29
N ALA A 247 15.78 -26.10 -30.44
CA ALA A 247 16.48 -27.03 -29.56
C ALA A 247 16.27 -26.62 -28.10
N ASP A 248 16.01 -27.60 -27.22
CA ASP A 248 15.60 -27.38 -25.83
C ASP A 248 16.52 -28.11 -24.84
N TRP A 249 16.90 -27.42 -23.76
CA TRP A 249 17.66 -27.98 -22.64
C TRP A 249 16.95 -27.68 -21.33
N LYS A 250 16.79 -28.70 -20.48
CA LYS A 250 16.27 -28.55 -19.12
C LYS A 250 17.40 -28.20 -18.16
N ALA A 251 17.17 -27.24 -17.26
CA ALA A 251 18.10 -26.88 -16.20
C ALA A 251 17.38 -26.67 -14.87
N ARG A 252 18.08 -26.91 -13.75
CA ARG A 252 17.68 -26.51 -12.40
C ARG A 252 18.54 -25.32 -11.96
N VAL A 253 17.92 -24.36 -11.29
CA VAL A 253 18.59 -23.22 -10.67
C VAL A 253 19.07 -23.60 -9.26
N VAL A 254 20.36 -23.42 -8.97
CA VAL A 254 21.01 -24.00 -7.77
C VAL A 254 21.78 -23.02 -6.89
N THR A 255 22.18 -21.84 -7.37
CA THR A 255 22.98 -20.88 -6.58
C THR A 255 22.68 -19.44 -7.02
N PRO A 256 22.47 -18.48 -6.08
CA PRO A 256 22.25 -17.09 -6.43
C PRO A 256 23.51 -16.41 -6.98
N GLY A 257 23.34 -15.32 -7.72
CA GLY A 257 24.43 -14.58 -8.36
C GLY A 257 24.08 -14.19 -9.80
N GLU A 258 25.02 -14.37 -10.72
CA GLU A 258 24.79 -14.18 -12.16
C GLU A 258 25.14 -15.46 -12.92
N VAL A 259 24.41 -15.70 -14.00
CA VAL A 259 24.71 -16.77 -14.97
C VAL A 259 24.75 -16.18 -16.37
N TRP A 260 25.80 -16.46 -17.12
CA TRP A 260 25.82 -16.17 -18.56
C TRP A 260 25.44 -17.42 -19.34
N LEU A 261 24.67 -17.22 -20.40
CA LEU A 261 24.23 -18.24 -21.33
C LEU A 261 24.70 -17.85 -22.73
N LYS A 262 25.40 -18.76 -23.40
CA LYS A 262 25.85 -18.59 -24.78
C LYS A 262 25.27 -19.71 -25.63
N THR A 263 24.53 -19.34 -26.65
CA THR A 263 24.03 -20.28 -27.66
C THR A 263 24.80 -20.09 -28.94
N THR A 264 25.29 -21.17 -29.54
CA THR A 264 25.98 -21.15 -30.85
C THR A 264 25.22 -22.02 -31.83
N ALA A 265 25.09 -21.59 -33.08
CA ALA A 265 24.56 -22.38 -34.18
C ALA A 265 25.55 -22.38 -35.35
N VAL A 266 25.83 -23.56 -35.90
CA VAL A 266 26.75 -23.77 -37.03
C VAL A 266 26.06 -24.66 -38.08
N GLY A 267 25.94 -24.18 -39.32
CA GLY A 267 25.30 -24.89 -40.42
C GLY A 267 26.04 -24.64 -41.74
N GLY A 268 26.80 -25.63 -42.20
CA GLY A 268 27.74 -25.47 -43.31
C GLY A 268 28.74 -24.35 -43.02
N LYS A 269 28.90 -23.42 -43.97
CA LYS A 269 29.76 -22.22 -43.82
C LYS A 269 29.15 -21.07 -43.01
N PHE A 270 27.94 -21.23 -42.48
CA PHE A 270 27.26 -20.18 -41.72
C PHE A 270 27.30 -20.49 -40.23
N SER A 271 27.58 -19.47 -39.42
CA SER A 271 27.55 -19.57 -37.97
C SER A 271 27.04 -18.28 -37.34
N ASP A 272 26.34 -18.40 -36.22
CA ASP A 272 25.90 -17.29 -35.38
C ASP A 272 25.97 -17.72 -33.91
N ALA A 273 26.29 -16.79 -33.01
CA ALA A 273 26.24 -17.01 -31.58
C ALA A 273 25.66 -15.81 -30.84
N MET A 274 24.89 -16.09 -29.79
CA MET A 274 24.27 -15.10 -28.91
C MET A 274 24.65 -15.38 -27.47
N GLU A 275 25.22 -14.40 -26.78
CA GLU A 275 25.56 -14.47 -25.37
C GLU A 275 24.75 -13.45 -24.56
N LYS A 276 24.26 -13.85 -23.38
CA LYS A 276 23.54 -12.96 -22.47
C LYS A 276 23.69 -13.38 -21.00
N THR A 277 23.83 -12.39 -20.13
CA THR A 277 23.89 -12.57 -18.67
C THR A 277 22.50 -12.35 -18.05
N TYR A 278 22.19 -13.15 -17.02
CA TYR A 278 20.92 -13.17 -16.31
C TYR A 278 21.15 -13.19 -14.80
N PRO A 279 20.38 -12.42 -14.00
CA PRO A 279 20.45 -12.48 -12.55
C PRO A 279 19.77 -13.75 -12.02
N VAL A 280 20.41 -14.39 -11.05
CA VAL A 280 19.87 -15.51 -10.28
C VAL A 280 19.58 -15.04 -8.86
N HIS A 281 18.30 -14.98 -8.52
CA HIS A 281 17.83 -14.59 -7.20
C HIS A 281 17.76 -15.79 -6.26
N GLU A 282 18.06 -15.54 -5.00
CA GLU A 282 17.89 -16.50 -3.93
C GLU A 282 16.40 -16.79 -3.68
N HIS A 283 16.08 -18.06 -3.37
CA HIS A 283 14.78 -18.45 -2.84
C HIS A 283 14.69 -18.02 -1.38
N GLY A 284 13.56 -17.43 -0.99
CA GLY A 284 13.38 -16.87 0.35
C GLY A 284 12.97 -15.39 0.35
N ILE A 285 12.49 -14.94 1.50
CA ILE A 285 12.15 -13.54 1.78
C ILE A 285 12.59 -13.16 3.20
N GLU A 286 12.77 -11.86 3.44
CA GLU A 286 12.89 -11.33 4.78
C GLU A 286 11.52 -11.38 5.49
N ARG A 287 11.37 -12.27 6.48
CA ARG A 287 10.16 -12.43 7.29
C ARG A 287 10.28 -11.70 8.62
N PHE A 288 9.12 -11.28 9.09
CA PHE A 288 8.91 -10.59 10.35
C PHE A 288 7.77 -11.28 11.09
N LEU A 289 8.00 -11.66 12.34
CA LEU A 289 7.00 -12.20 13.25
C LEU A 289 6.88 -11.25 14.43
N THR A 290 5.79 -10.49 14.46
CA THR A 290 5.54 -9.49 15.49
C THR A 290 4.33 -9.90 16.32
N LYS A 291 4.44 -9.82 17.65
CA LYS A 291 3.33 -9.95 18.58
C LYS A 291 3.41 -8.83 19.61
N ALA A 292 2.36 -8.03 19.72
CA ALA A 292 2.29 -6.91 20.65
C ALA A 292 1.01 -6.98 21.49
N GLY A 293 0.99 -6.31 22.64
CA GLY A 293 -0.20 -6.26 23.48
C GLY A 293 -0.01 -5.53 24.81
N LYS A 294 -1.08 -5.57 25.61
CA LYS A 294 -1.18 -4.97 26.95
C LYS A 294 -1.49 -6.07 27.97
N VAL A 295 -0.74 -6.11 29.07
CA VAL A 295 -1.03 -7.00 30.21
C VAL A 295 -1.41 -6.18 31.45
N ARG A 296 -2.63 -6.42 31.97
CA ARG A 296 -3.08 -5.97 33.30
C ARG A 296 -2.99 -7.10 34.35
N GLY A 297 -2.91 -8.38 33.92
CA GLY A 297 -2.66 -9.53 34.80
C GLY A 297 -1.22 -9.57 35.34
N SER A 298 -0.87 -10.55 36.17
CA SER A 298 0.48 -10.69 36.77
C SER A 298 1.53 -11.30 35.84
N ASP A 299 1.12 -11.93 34.75
CA ASP A 299 1.97 -12.71 33.85
C ASP A 299 1.34 -12.74 32.45
N ILE A 300 2.18 -12.77 31.41
CA ILE A 300 1.77 -13.10 30.04
C ILE A 300 2.91 -13.85 29.34
N THR A 301 2.58 -14.87 28.55
CA THR A 301 3.54 -15.59 27.70
C THR A 301 3.12 -15.45 26.24
N VAL A 302 4.09 -15.12 25.40
CA VAL A 302 3.94 -14.81 23.97
C VAL A 302 4.91 -15.71 23.22
N ARG A 303 4.39 -16.59 22.35
CA ARG A 303 5.21 -17.51 21.56
C ARG A 303 5.49 -16.95 20.18
N LEU A 304 6.73 -16.95 19.74
CA LEU A 304 7.12 -16.72 18.34
C LEU A 304 7.71 -18.01 17.76
N ASP A 305 7.07 -18.57 16.76
CA ASP A 305 7.53 -19.80 16.10
C ASP A 305 8.51 -19.45 14.96
N ILE A 306 9.80 -19.54 15.25
CA ILE A 306 10.89 -19.17 14.33
C ILE A 306 11.35 -20.42 13.57
N PRO A 307 11.16 -20.51 12.25
CA PRO A 307 11.37 -21.74 11.48
C PRO A 307 12.84 -22.16 11.42
N ALA A 308 13.11 -23.47 11.40
CA ALA A 308 14.46 -24.01 11.25
C ALA A 308 15.08 -23.66 9.87
N ALA A 309 14.25 -23.63 8.82
CA ALA A 309 14.62 -23.25 7.46
C ALA A 309 14.75 -21.72 7.34
N ARG A 310 15.86 -21.17 7.85
CA ARG A 310 16.20 -19.75 7.79
C ARG A 310 17.71 -19.52 7.80
N LYS A 311 18.15 -18.33 7.41
CA LYS A 311 19.52 -17.86 7.65
C LYS A 311 19.70 -17.43 9.10
N LYS A 312 20.33 -18.28 9.91
CA LYS A 312 20.45 -18.09 11.37
C LYS A 312 21.25 -16.84 11.75
N ASP A 313 22.25 -16.49 10.95
CA ASP A 313 23.06 -15.27 11.03
C ASP A 313 22.25 -13.97 10.80
N THR A 314 21.16 -14.04 10.04
CA THR A 314 20.24 -12.91 9.83
C THR A 314 19.14 -12.81 10.88
N THR A 315 19.10 -13.71 11.86
CA THR A 315 18.01 -13.80 12.84
C THR A 315 18.24 -12.83 14.01
N THR A 316 17.33 -11.86 14.16
CA THR A 316 17.25 -11.01 15.36
C THR A 316 15.92 -11.22 16.06
N LEU A 317 15.91 -11.20 17.40
CA LEU A 317 14.72 -11.15 18.23
C LEU A 317 14.84 -9.97 19.19
N VAL A 318 13.83 -9.12 19.23
CA VAL A 318 13.74 -7.95 20.10
C VAL A 318 12.49 -8.07 20.95
N VAL A 319 12.62 -7.78 22.25
CA VAL A 319 11.47 -7.59 23.16
C VAL A 319 11.50 -6.16 23.68
N GLN A 320 10.47 -5.38 23.35
CA GLN A 320 10.25 -4.05 23.87
C GLN A 320 9.22 -4.10 24.99
N VAL A 321 9.49 -3.40 26.10
CA VAL A 321 8.56 -3.29 27.24
C VAL A 321 8.41 -1.82 27.66
N ALA A 322 7.17 -1.37 27.80
CA ALA A 322 6.81 -0.03 28.26
C ALA A 322 5.82 -0.10 29.45
N PRO A 323 6.08 0.62 30.56
CA PRO A 323 5.23 0.65 31.76
C PRO A 323 4.00 1.57 31.62
N SER A 324 3.90 2.34 30.53
CA SER A 324 2.86 3.34 30.31
C SER A 324 2.78 3.70 28.82
N LEU A 325 1.59 4.07 28.33
CA LEU A 325 1.44 4.66 27.00
C LEU A 325 2.05 6.04 26.85
N ALA A 326 2.35 6.73 27.96
CA ALA A 326 2.85 8.11 27.93
C ALA A 326 4.11 8.26 27.06
N VAL A 327 4.96 7.24 27.04
CA VAL A 327 6.12 7.09 26.15
C VAL A 327 5.77 7.35 24.68
N THR A 328 4.69 6.72 24.18
CA THR A 328 4.24 6.88 22.79
C THR A 328 3.65 8.26 22.51
N MET A 329 3.10 8.93 23.53
CA MET A 329 2.61 10.30 23.43
C MET A 329 3.75 11.33 23.39
N LEU A 330 4.84 11.11 24.14
CA LEU A 330 5.97 12.04 24.23
C LEU A 330 6.62 12.31 22.86
N ASP A 331 6.80 11.27 22.05
CA ASP A 331 7.34 11.37 20.68
C ASP A 331 6.51 12.30 19.76
N ALA A 332 5.24 12.57 20.09
CA ALA A 332 4.39 13.47 19.31
C ALA A 332 4.58 14.95 19.67
N LEU A 333 5.07 15.25 20.89
CA LEU A 333 5.21 16.63 21.38
C LEU A 333 6.16 17.48 20.52
N PRO A 334 7.33 16.98 20.06
CA PRO A 334 8.16 17.72 19.13
C PRO A 334 7.45 18.02 17.81
N TYR A 335 6.52 17.19 17.31
CA TYR A 335 5.83 17.48 16.06
C TYR A 335 4.94 18.73 16.16
N LEU A 336 4.27 18.90 17.30
CA LEU A 336 3.30 19.98 17.58
C LEU A 336 3.91 21.40 17.58
N ILE A 337 5.23 21.52 17.68
CA ILE A 337 5.94 22.80 17.84
C ILE A 337 6.67 23.31 16.58
N ASP A 338 6.05 23.21 15.40
CA ASP A 338 6.24 24.28 14.41
C ASP A 338 5.12 24.35 13.35
N TYR A 339 4.61 25.55 13.12
CA TYR A 339 3.75 25.90 11.98
C TYR A 339 3.90 27.42 11.70
N PRO A 340 4.35 27.82 10.50
CA PRO A 340 4.43 29.24 10.11
C PRO A 340 3.11 29.77 9.51
N TYR A 341 3.05 31.10 9.35
CA TYR A 341 1.96 31.91 8.74
C TYR A 341 0.80 32.35 9.67
N GLY A 342 -0.07 33.23 9.17
CA GLY A 342 -0.59 34.38 9.91
C GLY A 342 -2.09 34.66 9.98
N CYS A 343 -2.98 33.77 9.54
CA CYS A 343 -4.44 33.87 9.83
C CYS A 343 -4.76 33.68 11.32
N THR A 344 -6.00 33.92 11.75
CA THR A 344 -6.45 33.53 13.11
C THR A 344 -6.40 32.01 13.28
N GLU A 345 -6.91 31.26 12.29
CA GLU A 345 -6.82 29.80 12.23
C GLU A 345 -5.36 29.33 12.32
N GLN A 346 -4.49 29.83 11.44
CA GLN A 346 -3.05 29.49 11.45
C GLN A 346 -2.35 29.84 12.78
N THR A 347 -2.77 30.93 13.43
CA THR A 347 -2.30 31.30 14.77
C THR A 347 -2.73 30.26 15.81
N MET A 348 -3.98 29.81 15.76
CA MET A 348 -4.50 28.74 16.62
C MET A 348 -3.85 27.38 16.34
N SER A 349 -3.60 27.06 15.07
CA SER A 349 -2.88 25.86 14.62
C SER A 349 -1.40 25.81 15.03
N ARG A 350 -0.88 26.88 15.64
CA ARG A 350 0.41 26.93 16.39
C ARG A 350 0.20 27.05 17.90
N PHE A 351 -0.74 27.88 18.35
CA PHE A 351 -1.00 28.18 19.75
C PHE A 351 -1.62 27.00 20.52
N LEU A 352 -2.69 26.40 20.01
CA LEU A 352 -3.37 25.28 20.68
C LEU A 352 -2.44 24.05 20.83
N PRO A 353 -1.68 23.61 19.80
CA PRO A 353 -0.64 22.59 19.95
C PRO A 353 0.41 22.91 21.02
N SER A 354 0.85 24.17 21.11
CA SER A 354 1.81 24.62 22.13
C SER A 354 1.21 24.55 23.54
N VAL A 355 -0.04 25.01 23.70
CA VAL A 355 -0.78 24.95 24.97
C VAL A 355 -1.04 23.51 25.42
N VAL A 356 -1.45 22.62 24.51
CA VAL A 356 -1.61 21.19 24.81
C VAL A 356 -0.28 20.59 25.24
N THR A 357 0.81 20.89 24.52
CA THR A 357 2.16 20.41 24.88
C THR A 357 2.58 20.90 26.27
N ALA A 358 2.37 22.18 26.59
CA ALA A 358 2.68 22.75 27.89
C ALA A 358 1.83 22.11 29.01
N ARG A 359 0.54 21.88 28.75
CA ARG A 359 -0.36 21.17 29.67
C ARG A 359 0.11 19.75 29.94
N THR A 360 0.41 18.99 28.88
CA THR A 360 0.90 17.62 28.99
C THR A 360 2.22 17.59 29.78
N LEU A 361 3.23 18.39 29.41
CA LEU A 361 4.50 18.45 30.16
C LEU A 361 4.28 18.74 31.66
N LYS A 362 3.41 19.71 31.98
CA LYS A 362 3.04 20.06 33.36
C LYS A 362 2.32 18.92 34.09
N ASP A 363 1.32 18.30 33.47
CA ASP A 363 0.54 17.19 34.03
C ASP A 363 1.42 15.93 34.23
N LEU A 364 2.44 15.75 33.39
CA LEU A 364 3.46 14.69 33.50
C LEU A 364 4.60 15.03 34.49
N GLY A 365 4.75 16.29 34.91
CA GLY A 365 5.87 16.76 35.74
C GLY A 365 7.22 16.80 35.00
N LEU A 366 7.23 16.87 33.67
CA LEU A 366 8.43 16.84 32.82
C LEU A 366 8.84 18.23 32.35
N GLN A 367 10.14 18.46 32.18
CA GLN A 367 10.65 19.64 31.49
C GLN A 367 10.78 19.40 29.98
N PRO A 368 10.76 20.46 29.13
CA PRO A 368 11.06 20.36 27.70
C PRO A 368 12.32 19.54 27.37
N GLU A 369 13.38 19.73 28.16
CA GLU A 369 14.68 19.10 27.99
C GLU A 369 14.65 17.59 28.26
N ASP A 370 13.76 17.13 29.16
CA ASP A 370 13.55 15.70 29.42
C ASP A 370 13.00 14.99 28.19
N VAL A 371 12.13 15.63 27.41
CA VAL A 371 11.57 15.03 26.19
C VAL A 371 12.56 15.11 25.04
N MET A 372 13.22 16.26 24.87
CA MET A 372 14.22 16.47 23.80
C MET A 372 15.44 15.55 23.91
N SER A 373 15.83 15.16 25.14
CA SER A 373 16.93 14.21 25.38
C SER A 373 16.53 12.74 25.24
N ARG A 374 15.23 12.43 25.17
CA ARG A 374 14.67 11.08 25.27
C ARG A 374 13.83 10.66 24.05
N VAL A 375 13.97 11.30 22.89
CA VAL A 375 13.19 10.97 21.67
C VAL A 375 13.29 9.46 21.35
N PHE A 376 12.17 8.73 21.49
CA PHE A 376 12.13 7.28 21.62
C PHE A 376 11.92 6.57 20.27
N GLY A 377 12.79 6.85 19.30
CA GLY A 377 12.93 5.98 18.12
C GLY A 377 11.78 6.00 17.11
N GLY A 378 10.72 6.81 17.30
CA GLY A 378 9.73 7.11 16.25
C GLY A 378 10.36 7.75 14.99
N ILE A 379 11.61 8.21 15.09
CA ILE A 379 12.53 8.51 14.00
C ILE A 379 13.87 7.79 14.29
N GLU A 380 13.90 6.45 14.23
CA GLU A 380 15.19 5.76 14.21
C GLU A 380 16.00 6.22 12.99
N ALA A 381 17.25 6.61 13.24
CA ALA A 381 18.25 6.70 12.19
C ALA A 381 18.42 5.30 11.61
N ARG A 382 17.76 5.04 10.48
CA ARG A 382 17.76 3.76 9.77
C ARG A 382 19.16 3.16 9.71
N ALA A 383 19.27 1.85 9.86
CA ALA A 383 20.45 1.10 9.45
C ALA A 383 20.72 1.40 7.96
N GLY A 384 21.68 2.30 7.69
CA GLY A 384 21.86 2.94 6.39
C GLY A 384 22.06 4.47 6.41
N GLY A 385 21.87 5.16 7.54
CA GLY A 385 22.34 6.53 7.76
C GLY A 385 21.63 7.66 7.00
N ALA A 386 20.68 7.35 6.11
CA ALA A 386 19.90 8.36 5.39
C ALA A 386 18.75 8.89 6.26
N ALA A 387 18.87 10.14 6.71
CA ALA A 387 17.77 10.87 7.33
C ALA A 387 16.62 11.07 6.33
N PRO A 388 15.34 11.05 6.76
CA PRO A 388 14.21 11.34 5.89
C PRO A 388 14.35 12.74 5.27
N PRO A 389 14.18 12.90 3.95
CA PRO A 389 14.19 14.22 3.33
C PRO A 389 12.99 15.03 3.83
N ASN A 390 13.24 16.28 4.26
CA ASN A 390 12.28 17.31 4.70
C ASN A 390 11.83 17.34 6.19
N LEU A 391 12.68 16.93 7.13
CA LEU A 391 12.57 17.30 8.57
C LEU A 391 13.67 18.30 9.01
N GLY A 392 13.96 19.28 8.14
CA GLY A 392 15.13 20.17 8.21
C GLY A 392 15.14 21.26 9.29
N VAL A 393 14.27 21.21 10.30
CA VAL A 393 14.31 22.11 11.46
C VAL A 393 14.33 21.26 12.73
N LYS A 394 15.35 21.46 13.58
CA LYS A 394 15.32 20.92 14.95
C LYS A 394 14.16 21.58 15.70
N LYS A 395 13.06 20.85 15.84
CA LYS A 395 11.90 21.26 16.63
C LYS A 395 12.30 21.22 18.11
N ASP A 396 12.37 22.39 18.74
CA ASP A 396 13.00 22.59 20.05
C ASP A 396 11.97 23.04 21.09
N LEU A 397 11.65 22.14 22.03
CA LEU A 397 10.64 22.37 23.07
C LEU A 397 11.02 23.50 24.05
N SER A 398 12.28 23.93 24.12
CA SER A 398 12.68 25.08 24.97
C SER A 398 11.99 26.39 24.55
N LYS A 399 11.56 26.51 23.29
CA LYS A 399 10.87 27.71 22.74
C LYS A 399 9.38 27.74 23.02
N LEU A 400 8.83 26.74 23.72
CA LEU A 400 7.38 26.58 23.92
C LEU A 400 6.71 27.82 24.55
N ASN A 401 7.38 28.47 25.50
CA ASN A 401 6.88 29.68 26.14
C ASN A 401 6.85 30.87 25.14
N GLU A 402 7.95 31.10 24.39
CA GLU A 402 8.01 32.14 23.35
C GLU A 402 6.92 31.95 22.29
N MET A 403 6.65 30.70 21.89
CA MET A 403 5.62 30.35 20.92
C MET A 403 4.20 30.62 21.47
N THR A 404 3.97 30.29 22.74
CA THR A 404 2.70 30.53 23.44
C THR A 404 2.43 32.03 23.59
N ASP A 405 3.43 32.79 24.02
CA ASP A 405 3.34 34.25 24.19
C ASP A 405 3.16 34.99 22.86
N ALA A 406 3.87 34.57 21.80
CA ALA A 406 3.68 35.11 20.45
C ALA A 406 2.28 34.82 19.90
N GLY A 407 1.75 33.61 20.15
CA GLY A 407 0.37 33.23 19.83
C GLY A 407 -0.65 34.10 20.56
N LEU A 408 -0.53 34.23 21.89
CA LEU A 408 -1.39 35.10 22.71
C LEU A 408 -1.35 36.56 22.25
N LYS A 409 -0.16 37.13 22.03
CA LYS A 409 0.00 38.51 21.57
C LYS A 409 -0.76 38.76 20.26
N ARG A 410 -0.71 37.79 19.33
CA ARG A 410 -1.41 37.87 18.05
C ARG A 410 -2.93 37.68 18.20
N LEU A 411 -3.39 36.73 19.01
CA LEU A 411 -4.80 36.58 19.33
C LEU A 411 -5.38 37.85 19.98
N TYR A 412 -4.66 38.49 20.89
CA TYR A 412 -5.08 39.76 21.49
C TYR A 412 -5.15 40.93 20.49
N ASP A 413 -4.24 40.98 19.52
CA ASP A 413 -4.23 41.98 18.45
C ASP A 413 -5.35 41.74 17.40
N PHE A 414 -5.87 40.50 17.33
CA PHE A 414 -6.89 40.09 16.37
C PHE A 414 -8.32 40.07 16.98
N GLN A 415 -8.49 40.36 18.27
CA GLN A 415 -9.82 40.41 18.89
C GLN A 415 -10.54 41.71 18.51
N HIS A 416 -11.74 41.60 17.94
CA HIS A 416 -12.52 42.74 17.51
C HIS A 416 -13.21 43.47 18.67
N GLY A 417 -13.87 44.60 18.39
CA GLY A 417 -14.57 45.43 19.38
C GLY A 417 -15.76 44.72 20.06
N ASP A 418 -16.45 43.84 19.32
CA ASP A 418 -17.54 42.99 19.82
C ASP A 418 -17.08 41.83 20.72
N GLY A 419 -15.77 41.54 20.77
CA GLY A 419 -15.17 40.46 21.52
C GLY A 419 -14.88 39.18 20.70
N GLY A 420 -15.34 39.11 19.46
CA GLY A 420 -15.13 37.97 18.57
C GLY A 420 -13.79 38.00 17.82
N TRP A 421 -13.55 36.95 17.04
CA TRP A 421 -12.46 36.83 16.08
C TRP A 421 -12.99 36.42 14.71
N GLY A 422 -12.48 37.06 13.66
CA GLY A 422 -12.66 36.59 12.28
C GLY A 422 -11.57 35.59 11.87
N TRP A 423 -11.69 35.06 10.65
CA TRP A 423 -10.61 34.27 10.01
C TRP A 423 -9.31 35.06 9.82
N TRP A 424 -9.45 36.39 9.70
CA TRP A 424 -8.38 37.39 9.52
C TRP A 424 -8.64 38.57 10.46
N LYS A 425 -7.59 39.34 10.81
CA LYS A 425 -7.67 40.51 11.69
C LYS A 425 -8.67 41.59 11.24
N GLU A 426 -8.85 41.76 9.93
CA GLU A 426 -9.78 42.75 9.34
C GLU A 426 -11.06 42.09 8.79
N GLY A 427 -11.28 40.81 9.09
CA GLY A 427 -12.52 40.10 8.76
C GLY A 427 -13.66 40.47 9.72
N GLN A 428 -14.88 40.03 9.41
CA GLN A 428 -15.95 40.03 10.42
C GLN A 428 -15.74 38.90 11.44
N SER A 429 -16.26 39.09 12.65
CA SER A 429 -16.24 38.07 13.71
C SER A 429 -16.99 36.81 13.27
N ASP A 430 -16.30 35.68 13.31
CA ASP A 430 -16.82 34.37 12.93
C ASP A 430 -17.11 33.55 14.20
N ARG A 431 -18.29 32.92 14.25
CA ARG A 431 -18.75 32.19 15.42
C ARG A 431 -17.90 30.94 15.70
N TRP A 432 -17.39 30.27 14.66
CA TRP A 432 -16.57 29.06 14.79
C TRP A 432 -15.15 29.41 15.22
N MET A 433 -14.56 30.44 14.62
CA MET A 433 -13.25 30.94 15.03
C MET A 433 -13.28 31.48 16.46
N THR A 434 -14.33 32.20 16.85
CA THR A 434 -14.47 32.67 18.23
C THR A 434 -14.62 31.51 19.22
N ALA A 435 -15.41 30.46 18.89
CA ALA A 435 -15.54 29.28 19.73
C ALA A 435 -14.21 28.51 19.88
N TYR A 436 -13.46 28.35 18.79
CA TYR A 436 -12.15 27.70 18.80
C TYR A 436 -11.12 28.47 19.63
N VAL A 437 -11.08 29.81 19.52
CA VAL A 437 -10.21 30.67 20.33
C VAL A 437 -10.62 30.66 21.81
N VAL A 438 -11.92 30.72 22.13
CA VAL A 438 -12.41 30.63 23.53
C VAL A 438 -12.01 29.31 24.18
N TRP A 439 -12.13 28.19 23.46
CA TRP A 439 -11.70 26.89 23.96
C TRP A 439 -10.18 26.82 24.16
N GLY A 440 -9.37 27.24 23.19
CA GLY A 440 -7.91 27.24 23.31
C GLY A 440 -7.36 28.19 24.39
N LEU A 441 -7.95 29.38 24.55
CA LEU A 441 -7.61 30.29 25.66
C LEU A 441 -8.00 29.68 27.02
N THR A 442 -9.14 28.97 27.10
CA THR A 442 -9.54 28.27 28.32
C THR A 442 -8.53 27.17 28.70
N LEU A 443 -8.10 26.36 27.72
CA LEU A 443 -7.04 25.37 27.92
C LEU A 443 -5.72 26.03 28.37
N ALA A 444 -5.36 27.19 27.82
CA ALA A 444 -4.16 27.93 28.22
C ALA A 444 -4.25 28.40 29.68
N LYS A 445 -5.39 28.96 30.09
CA LYS A 445 -5.65 29.36 31.48
C LYS A 445 -5.54 28.17 32.45
N GLN A 446 -6.17 27.04 32.13
CA GLN A 446 -6.07 25.80 32.92
C GLN A 446 -4.62 25.28 33.01
N SER A 447 -3.83 25.47 31.96
CA SER A 447 -2.41 25.12 31.93
C SER A 447 -1.55 26.05 32.80
N GLY A 448 -2.09 27.17 33.29
CA GLY A 448 -1.39 28.16 34.11
C GLY A 448 -0.84 29.34 33.32
N VAL A 449 -1.20 29.49 32.05
CA VAL A 449 -0.80 30.64 31.23
C VAL A 449 -1.62 31.86 31.65
N ALA A 450 -0.94 32.96 32.02
CA ALA A 450 -1.59 34.18 32.46
C ALA A 450 -2.25 34.92 31.28
N LEU A 451 -3.59 34.97 31.28
CA LEU A 451 -4.34 35.69 30.25
C LEU A 451 -4.56 37.16 30.63
N LYS A 452 -4.61 38.05 29.63
CA LYS A 452 -5.13 39.41 29.82
C LYS A 452 -6.58 39.38 30.33
N ALA A 453 -6.87 40.22 31.32
CA ALA A 453 -8.21 40.40 31.86
C ALA A 453 -9.23 40.74 30.76
N ASN A 454 -10.49 40.32 30.97
CA ASN A 454 -11.67 40.62 30.15
C ASN A 454 -11.65 40.10 28.69
N VAL A 455 -10.52 39.63 28.15
CA VAL A 455 -10.43 39.09 26.77
C VAL A 455 -11.34 37.87 26.59
N LEU A 456 -11.19 36.87 27.46
CA LEU A 456 -11.97 35.62 27.41
C LEU A 456 -13.45 35.87 27.74
N GLU A 457 -13.75 36.83 28.61
CA GLU A 457 -15.11 37.20 29.01
C GLU A 457 -15.87 37.91 27.88
N ARG A 458 -15.23 38.85 27.18
CA ARG A 458 -15.81 39.50 26.00
C ARG A 458 -16.10 38.49 24.88
N ALA A 459 -15.21 37.54 24.66
CA ALA A 459 -15.41 36.48 23.68
C ALA A 459 -16.53 35.50 24.08
N ALA A 460 -16.62 35.13 25.36
CA ALA A 460 -17.73 34.35 25.88
C ALA A 460 -19.06 35.10 25.73
N ALA A 461 -19.10 36.42 25.97
CA ALA A 461 -20.30 37.23 25.77
C ALA A 461 -20.72 37.32 24.30
N PHE A 462 -19.76 37.40 23.36
CA PHE A 462 -20.04 37.32 21.91
C PHE A 462 -20.69 35.98 21.54
N LEU A 463 -20.12 34.85 21.99
CA LEU A 463 -20.67 33.52 21.71
C LEU A 463 -22.04 33.32 22.35
N ASP A 464 -22.21 33.74 23.60
CA ASP A 464 -23.48 33.62 24.34
C ASP A 464 -24.62 34.34 23.62
N LYS A 465 -24.36 35.55 23.11
CA LYS A 465 -25.33 36.33 22.31
C LYS A 465 -25.60 35.71 20.94
N THR A 466 -24.58 35.16 20.28
CA THR A 466 -24.70 34.62 18.89
C THR A 466 -25.19 33.18 18.83
N LEU A 467 -25.31 32.47 19.96
CA LEU A 467 -25.86 31.11 20.04
C LEU A 467 -27.23 30.94 19.34
N VAL A 468 -28.08 31.97 19.42
CA VAL A 468 -29.44 31.95 18.81
C VAL A 468 -29.42 32.06 17.29
N GLU A 469 -28.32 32.53 16.69
CA GLU A 469 -28.18 32.69 15.24
C GLU A 469 -27.91 31.34 14.54
N GLU A 470 -27.41 30.35 15.29
CA GLU A 470 -27.09 29.00 14.80
C GLU A 470 -28.16 27.96 15.19
N GLU A 471 -29.40 28.39 15.52
CA GLU A 471 -30.50 27.48 15.91
C GLU A 471 -30.87 26.42 14.85
N LEU A 472 -30.58 26.66 13.58
CA LEU A 472 -30.77 25.71 12.47
C LEU A 472 -29.52 24.86 12.17
N ASN A 473 -28.39 25.16 12.81
CA ASN A 473 -27.08 24.57 12.56
C ASN A 473 -26.58 23.87 13.83
N HIS A 474 -27.24 22.77 14.18
CA HIS A 474 -27.05 22.07 15.45
C HIS A 474 -25.58 21.71 15.74
N ASP A 475 -24.82 21.29 14.72
CA ASP A 475 -23.41 20.94 14.86
C ASP A 475 -22.54 22.14 15.27
N MET A 476 -22.85 23.32 14.74
CA MET A 476 -22.17 24.57 15.07
C MET A 476 -22.59 25.09 16.46
N GLN A 477 -23.89 25.08 16.75
CA GLN A 477 -24.43 25.48 18.05
C GLN A 477 -23.89 24.58 19.19
N ALA A 478 -23.69 23.28 18.94
CA ALA A 478 -23.06 22.36 19.90
C ALA A 478 -21.59 22.70 20.20
N PHE A 479 -20.81 23.09 19.18
CA PHE A 479 -19.42 23.52 19.38
C PHE A 479 -19.30 24.84 20.15
N MET A 480 -20.16 25.82 19.84
CA MET A 480 -20.24 27.08 20.61
C MET A 480 -20.60 26.81 22.07
N LEU A 481 -21.59 25.94 22.31
CA LEU A 481 -22.04 25.61 23.67
C LEU A 481 -20.96 24.85 24.46
N HIS A 482 -20.20 23.97 23.82
CA HIS A 482 -19.04 23.30 24.44
C HIS A 482 -17.95 24.29 24.86
N ALA A 483 -17.56 25.23 23.98
CA ALA A 483 -16.55 26.24 24.30
C ALA A 483 -16.98 27.12 25.48
N LEU A 484 -18.26 27.50 25.56
CA LEU A 484 -18.85 28.22 26.68
C LEU A 484 -18.91 27.39 27.97
N ALA A 485 -19.15 26.08 27.87
CA ALA A 485 -19.20 25.18 29.02
C ALA A 485 -17.80 24.95 29.64
N GLU A 486 -16.78 24.66 28.83
CA GLU A 486 -15.39 24.54 29.29
C GLU A 486 -14.89 25.85 29.94
N GLN A 487 -15.22 27.02 29.36
CA GLN A 487 -14.86 28.33 29.92
C GLN A 487 -15.40 28.57 31.35
N ARG A 488 -16.48 27.88 31.71
CA ARG A 488 -17.15 27.96 33.02
C ARG A 488 -16.88 26.77 33.94
N ALA A 489 -16.09 25.77 33.54
CA ALA A 489 -15.86 24.56 34.34
C ALA A 489 -15.33 24.83 35.76
N ASP A 490 -14.51 25.87 35.93
CA ASP A 490 -13.98 26.28 37.25
C ASP A 490 -14.93 27.18 38.06
N ALA A 491 -16.01 27.69 37.44
CA ALA A 491 -16.94 28.62 38.06
C ALA A 491 -18.01 27.87 38.86
N LYS A 492 -17.79 27.70 40.16
CA LYS A 492 -18.76 27.10 41.09
C LYS A 492 -20.13 27.81 40.99
N GLN A 493 -21.09 27.13 40.38
CA GLN A 493 -22.52 27.44 40.38
C GLN A 493 -22.90 28.86 39.87
N ALA A 494 -22.53 29.18 38.64
CA ALA A 494 -23.28 30.17 37.85
C ALA A 494 -24.39 29.47 37.04
N GLY A 495 -25.61 30.00 37.07
CA GLY A 495 -26.71 29.49 36.23
C GLY A 495 -26.43 29.65 34.73
N LEU A 496 -27.07 28.82 33.91
CA LEU A 496 -27.05 28.98 32.46
C LEU A 496 -27.64 30.33 32.06
N SER A 497 -27.10 30.97 31.03
CA SER A 497 -27.76 32.13 30.42
C SER A 497 -29.09 31.70 29.75
N GLN A 498 -29.95 32.68 29.46
CA GLN A 498 -31.17 32.41 28.69
C GLN A 498 -30.84 31.82 27.30
N PHE A 499 -29.76 32.29 26.67
CA PHE A 499 -29.31 31.80 25.37
C PHE A 499 -28.73 30.38 25.45
N GLN A 500 -27.90 30.07 26.46
CA GLN A 500 -27.39 28.72 26.72
C GLN A 500 -28.51 27.74 27.03
N THR A 501 -29.53 28.16 27.78
CA THR A 501 -30.70 27.32 28.10
C THR A 501 -31.48 27.00 26.81
N LYS A 502 -31.78 28.02 25.98
CA LYS A 502 -32.48 27.82 24.71
C LYS A 502 -31.66 26.94 23.73
N ALA A 503 -30.36 27.17 23.63
CA ALA A 503 -29.46 26.37 22.80
C ALA A 503 -29.37 24.92 23.30
N TRP A 504 -29.27 24.72 24.62
CA TRP A 504 -29.32 23.39 25.23
C TRP A 504 -30.62 22.66 24.88
N ASP A 505 -31.78 23.30 25.04
CA ASP A 505 -33.08 22.68 24.76
C ASP A 505 -33.25 22.34 23.27
N ASN A 506 -32.77 23.20 22.37
CA ASN A 506 -32.75 22.95 20.92
C ASN A 506 -31.87 21.75 20.55
N LEU A 507 -30.64 21.72 21.05
CA LEU A 507 -29.69 20.63 20.81
C LEU A 507 -30.15 19.32 21.45
N TRP A 508 -30.74 19.37 22.64
CA TRP A 508 -31.29 18.20 23.33
C TRP A 508 -32.45 17.60 22.55
N LYS A 509 -33.36 18.44 22.02
CA LYS A 509 -34.45 18.00 21.16
C LYS A 509 -33.95 17.36 19.86
N ASN A 510 -32.93 17.93 19.22
CA ASN A 510 -32.41 17.50 17.91
C ASN A 510 -31.15 16.60 17.98
N ARG A 511 -30.81 16.07 19.16
CA ARG A 511 -29.57 15.31 19.47
C ARG A 511 -29.26 14.11 18.56
N GLU A 512 -30.26 13.59 17.87
CA GLU A 512 -30.16 12.45 16.94
C GLU A 512 -29.54 12.85 15.60
N VAL A 513 -29.67 14.12 15.20
CA VAL A 513 -29.09 14.69 13.96
C VAL A 513 -27.60 15.04 14.14
N LEU A 514 -27.15 15.26 15.38
CA LEU A 514 -25.74 15.53 15.68
C LEU A 514 -24.86 14.35 15.30
N ASN A 515 -23.77 14.63 14.59
CA ASN A 515 -22.73 13.64 14.29
C ASN A 515 -21.97 13.24 15.59
N ALA A 516 -21.11 12.20 15.51
CA ALA A 516 -20.41 11.69 16.69
C ALA A 516 -19.51 12.72 17.39
N TYR A 517 -18.84 13.60 16.63
CA TYR A 517 -17.99 14.66 17.19
C TYR A 517 -18.82 15.66 18.01
N THR A 518 -19.88 16.21 17.42
CA THR A 518 -20.71 17.23 18.08
C THR A 518 -21.58 16.66 19.20
N ARG A 519 -21.94 15.38 19.12
CA ARG A 519 -22.55 14.63 20.23
C ARG A 519 -21.59 14.46 21.42
N ALA A 520 -20.30 14.22 21.18
CA ALA A 520 -19.29 14.18 22.24
C ALA A 520 -19.04 15.56 22.87
N LEU A 521 -19.01 16.62 22.05
CA LEU A 521 -18.94 18.00 22.53
C LEU A 521 -20.14 18.38 23.41
N LEU A 522 -21.37 18.01 23.01
CA LEU A 522 -22.58 18.23 23.80
C LEU A 522 -22.58 17.40 25.10
N ALA A 523 -22.03 16.19 25.08
CA ALA A 523 -21.87 15.37 26.29
C ALA A 523 -20.94 16.05 27.31
N LEU A 524 -19.80 16.57 26.84
CA LEU A 524 -18.87 17.36 27.66
C LEU A 524 -19.52 18.66 28.18
N ALA A 525 -20.31 19.35 27.36
CA ALA A 525 -21.07 20.52 27.81
C ALA A 525 -22.09 20.15 28.91
N ALA A 526 -22.80 19.03 28.77
CA ALA A 526 -23.72 18.51 29.76
C ALA A 526 -23.02 18.20 31.11
N HIS A 527 -21.83 17.60 31.05
CA HIS A 527 -20.99 17.33 32.22
C HIS A 527 -20.65 18.62 32.98
N HIS A 528 -20.11 19.63 32.30
CA HIS A 528 -19.74 20.91 32.89
C HIS A 528 -20.93 21.71 33.41
N PHE A 529 -22.11 21.57 32.80
CA PHE A 529 -23.36 22.16 33.29
C PHE A 529 -24.04 21.36 34.42
N GLY A 530 -23.43 20.29 34.94
CA GLY A 530 -23.99 19.45 36.01
C GLY A 530 -25.18 18.58 35.59
N LYS A 531 -25.45 18.47 34.29
CA LYS A 531 -26.55 17.71 33.68
C LYS A 531 -26.20 16.22 33.55
N ALA A 532 -25.97 15.58 34.68
CA ALA A 532 -25.39 14.24 34.77
C ALA A 532 -26.24 13.13 34.12
N ALA A 533 -27.58 13.27 34.12
CA ALA A 533 -28.48 12.31 33.47
C ALA A 533 -28.43 12.44 31.94
N GLU A 534 -28.48 13.68 31.45
CA GLU A 534 -28.40 13.98 30.02
C GLU A 534 -27.01 13.62 29.45
N ALA A 535 -25.94 13.89 30.19
CA ALA A 535 -24.57 13.49 29.85
C ALA A 535 -24.45 11.97 29.62
N LYS A 536 -25.01 11.16 30.53
CA LYS A 536 -25.02 9.68 30.40
C LYS A 536 -25.84 9.20 29.19
N THR A 537 -26.97 9.85 28.90
CA THR A 537 -27.75 9.56 27.69
C THR A 537 -26.96 9.84 26.41
N LEU A 538 -26.17 10.92 26.38
CA LEU A 538 -25.33 11.25 25.22
C LEU A 538 -24.17 10.27 25.03
N ILE A 539 -23.57 9.76 26.12
CA ILE A 539 -22.62 8.65 26.08
C ILE A 539 -23.26 7.38 25.51
N ALA A 540 -24.45 6.98 25.99
CA ALA A 540 -25.17 5.83 25.43
C ALA A 540 -25.49 6.01 23.94
N ASN A 541 -25.82 7.22 23.50
CA ASN A 541 -26.03 7.54 22.08
C ASN A 541 -24.74 7.52 21.25
N LEU A 542 -23.55 7.69 21.85
CA LEU A 542 -22.27 7.46 21.17
C LEU A 542 -21.99 5.96 21.03
N GLU A 543 -22.32 5.14 22.03
CA GLU A 543 -22.15 3.67 21.96
C GLU A 543 -22.91 3.03 20.78
N ASN A 544 -24.04 3.61 20.37
CA ASN A 544 -24.86 3.12 19.26
C ASN A 544 -24.24 3.41 17.88
N GLY A 545 -23.40 4.43 17.76
CA GLY A 545 -22.77 4.86 16.51
C GLY A 545 -21.31 4.45 16.35
N VAL A 546 -20.78 3.63 17.27
CA VAL A 546 -19.36 3.26 17.28
C VAL A 546 -19.06 2.09 16.33
N LYS A 547 -18.05 2.26 15.48
CA LYS A 547 -17.46 1.15 14.71
C LYS A 547 -16.54 0.38 15.64
N ARG A 548 -16.68 -0.96 15.71
CA ARG A 548 -15.82 -1.82 16.53
C ARG A 548 -15.20 -2.90 15.67
N ASP A 549 -13.90 -3.13 15.86
CA ASP A 549 -13.31 -4.42 15.53
C ASP A 549 -13.02 -5.19 16.82
N GLU A 550 -13.84 -6.21 17.05
CA GLU A 550 -13.72 -7.16 18.17
C GLU A 550 -12.89 -8.39 17.76
N ARG A 551 -12.23 -8.35 16.60
CA ARG A 551 -11.29 -9.37 16.08
C ARG A 551 -9.83 -8.91 16.27
N PRO A 552 -9.27 -8.94 17.50
CA PRO A 552 -7.86 -8.66 17.69
C PRO A 552 -7.00 -9.63 16.89
N ASP A 553 -5.76 -9.24 16.59
CA ASP A 553 -4.81 -10.14 15.94
C ASP A 553 -4.67 -11.44 16.76
N ALA A 554 -5.16 -12.55 16.18
CA ALA A 554 -5.20 -13.86 16.80
C ALA A 554 -3.80 -14.44 17.02
N SER A 555 -2.74 -13.79 16.51
CA SER A 555 -1.35 -14.14 16.82
C SER A 555 -1.05 -14.08 18.33
N VAL A 556 -1.74 -13.26 19.12
CA VAL A 556 -1.30 -12.88 20.49
C VAL A 556 -1.61 -13.93 21.59
N LEU A 557 -2.30 -15.04 21.28
CA LEU A 557 -2.86 -15.94 22.30
C LEU A 557 -2.40 -17.41 22.21
N ILE A 558 -2.19 -18.05 23.37
CA ILE A 558 -2.00 -19.50 23.55
C ILE A 558 -2.84 -19.98 24.75
N ASP A 559 -3.18 -21.28 24.76
CA ASP A 559 -4.00 -22.02 25.75
C ASP A 559 -5.53 -21.80 25.70
N GLY A 560 -6.08 -21.73 24.48
CA GLY A 560 -7.45 -22.22 24.21
C GLY A 560 -8.62 -21.42 24.79
N GLN A 561 -8.35 -20.38 25.57
CA GLN A 561 -9.31 -19.36 25.96
C GLN A 561 -8.85 -18.01 25.44
N LEU A 562 -9.75 -17.31 24.75
CA LEU A 562 -9.67 -15.85 24.66
C LEU A 562 -9.51 -15.30 26.09
N PRO A 563 -8.73 -14.23 26.32
CA PRO A 563 -8.86 -13.50 27.57
C PRO A 563 -10.35 -13.13 27.71
N ALA A 564 -10.94 -13.37 28.88
CA ALA A 564 -12.39 -13.23 29.10
C ALA A 564 -12.94 -11.85 28.66
N ASN A 565 -12.06 -10.85 28.53
CA ASN A 565 -12.29 -9.58 27.90
C ASN A 565 -11.55 -9.48 26.54
N ALA A 566 -12.18 -9.95 25.45
CA ALA A 566 -11.65 -9.73 24.08
C ALA A 566 -11.47 -8.23 23.75
N GLY A 567 -12.25 -7.35 24.41
CA GLY A 567 -12.14 -5.90 24.32
C GLY A 567 -10.84 -5.27 24.83
N VAL A 568 -9.90 -6.03 25.42
CA VAL A 568 -8.56 -5.50 25.78
C VAL A 568 -7.72 -5.17 24.54
N MET A 569 -7.94 -5.87 23.43
CA MET A 569 -7.15 -5.76 22.19
C MET A 569 -7.97 -5.32 20.97
N GLY A 570 -9.30 -5.23 21.10
CA GLY A 570 -10.17 -4.66 20.07
C GLY A 570 -9.93 -3.17 19.86
N THR A 571 -10.50 -2.63 18.78
CA THR A 571 -10.44 -1.20 18.42
C THR A 571 -11.84 -0.63 18.24
N ALA A 572 -12.05 0.65 18.58
CA ALA A 572 -13.33 1.32 18.38
C ALA A 572 -13.16 2.78 17.94
N HIS A 573 -13.99 3.26 17.01
CA HIS A 573 -13.91 4.61 16.45
C HIS A 573 -15.24 5.15 15.92
N TRP A 574 -15.24 6.43 15.57
CA TRP A 574 -16.36 7.16 14.96
C TRP A 574 -15.86 8.05 13.80
N GLY A 575 -16.79 8.55 12.98
CA GLY A 575 -16.59 9.81 12.25
C GLY A 575 -16.40 9.77 10.73
N GLU A 576 -16.71 8.67 10.04
CA GLU A 576 -16.74 8.66 8.55
C GLU A 576 -18.02 9.28 7.95
N ASP A 577 -18.79 10.04 8.74
CA ASP A 577 -20.17 10.46 8.41
C ASP A 577 -20.26 11.79 7.61
N GLY A 578 -19.17 12.19 6.94
CA GLY A 578 -19.27 13.04 5.73
C GLY A 578 -19.18 14.57 5.86
N ILE A 579 -18.40 15.14 6.79
CA ILE A 579 -18.11 16.60 6.76
C ILE A 579 -17.04 16.92 5.71
N TYR A 580 -17.46 17.01 4.44
CA TYR A 580 -16.60 17.19 3.26
C TYR A 580 -15.84 18.53 3.18
N TRP A 581 -16.17 19.54 4.00
CA TRP A 581 -15.60 20.90 3.91
C TRP A 581 -14.59 21.26 5.01
N ARG A 582 -14.03 20.27 5.74
CA ARG A 582 -12.99 20.50 6.76
C ARG A 582 -11.71 19.75 6.43
N TRP A 583 -10.57 20.24 6.90
CA TRP A 583 -9.22 19.74 6.53
C TRP A 583 -8.82 18.41 7.22
N SER A 584 -9.80 17.58 7.58
CA SER A 584 -9.63 16.24 8.14
C SER A 584 -10.81 15.36 7.76
N ASP A 585 -10.60 14.04 7.72
CA ASP A 585 -11.63 13.01 7.50
C ASP A 585 -12.58 12.88 8.71
N GLY A 586 -12.47 13.75 9.72
CA GLY A 586 -13.28 13.83 10.93
C GLY A 586 -13.03 12.75 11.98
N GLY A 587 -12.61 11.55 11.55
CA GLY A 587 -12.57 10.36 12.41
C GLY A 587 -11.67 10.45 13.65
N VAL A 588 -10.45 10.98 13.51
CA VAL A 588 -9.50 11.08 14.64
C VAL A 588 -9.97 12.11 15.67
N GLU A 589 -10.39 13.30 15.22
CA GLU A 589 -10.93 14.35 16.09
C GLU A 589 -12.21 13.89 16.80
N ALA A 590 -13.17 13.33 16.07
CA ALA A 590 -14.40 12.78 16.64
C ALA A 590 -14.12 11.72 17.71
N THR A 591 -13.20 10.80 17.42
CA THR A 591 -12.84 9.68 18.31
C THR A 591 -12.07 10.15 19.54
N ALA A 592 -11.19 11.16 19.40
CA ALA A 592 -10.47 11.76 20.54
C ALA A 592 -11.40 12.56 21.48
N PHE A 593 -12.36 13.33 20.93
CA PHE A 593 -13.37 14.00 21.77
C PHE A 593 -14.35 13.01 22.41
N ALA A 594 -14.73 11.93 21.72
CA ALA A 594 -15.51 10.85 22.31
C ALA A 594 -14.76 10.17 23.47
N LEU A 595 -13.45 9.93 23.34
CA LEU A 595 -12.60 9.44 24.44
C LEU A 595 -12.62 10.39 25.64
N ARG A 596 -12.45 11.71 25.42
CA ARG A 596 -12.53 12.70 26.51
C ARG A 596 -13.90 12.71 27.19
N ALA A 597 -14.99 12.59 26.42
CA ALA A 597 -16.35 12.52 26.96
C ALA A 597 -16.55 11.26 27.83
N LEU A 598 -16.11 10.09 27.35
CA LEU A 598 -16.16 8.83 28.11
C LEU A 598 -15.38 8.96 29.42
N LEU A 599 -14.12 9.43 29.36
CA LEU A 599 -13.25 9.61 30.53
C LEU A 599 -13.80 10.58 31.57
N ALA A 600 -14.58 11.59 31.17
CA ALA A 600 -15.18 12.56 32.09
C ALA A 600 -16.52 12.08 32.70
N ILE A 601 -17.34 11.36 31.93
CA ILE A 601 -18.75 11.08 32.28
C ILE A 601 -18.95 9.64 32.79
N ASP A 602 -18.22 8.68 32.21
CA ASP A 602 -18.27 7.27 32.57
C ASP A 602 -16.85 6.66 32.52
N PRO A 603 -15.99 6.92 33.54
CA PRO A 603 -14.59 6.49 33.53
C PRO A 603 -14.38 4.97 33.54
N GLN A 604 -15.44 4.18 33.69
CA GLN A 604 -15.42 2.72 33.64
C GLN A 604 -16.01 2.16 32.34
N ASN A 605 -16.30 3.02 31.35
CA ASN A 605 -16.92 2.59 30.10
C ASN A 605 -16.03 1.62 29.32
N LYS A 606 -16.63 0.51 28.89
CA LYS A 606 -15.99 -0.57 28.11
C LYS A 606 -15.33 -0.11 26.80
N LEU A 607 -15.71 1.04 26.25
CA LEU A 607 -15.13 1.59 25.02
C LEU A 607 -13.80 2.32 25.24
N ILE A 608 -13.46 2.74 26.46
CA ILE A 608 -12.25 3.54 26.72
C ILE A 608 -10.97 2.84 26.23
N GLU A 609 -10.83 1.54 26.50
CA GLU A 609 -9.66 0.76 26.04
C GLU A 609 -9.66 0.57 24.49
N PRO A 610 -10.73 0.05 23.84
CA PRO A 610 -10.78 -0.02 22.36
C PRO A 610 -10.58 1.30 21.62
N VAL A 611 -11.09 2.40 22.15
CA VAL A 611 -10.94 3.74 21.56
C VAL A 611 -9.49 4.22 21.66
N THR A 612 -8.87 4.02 22.83
CA THR A 612 -7.45 4.33 23.04
C THR A 612 -6.57 3.48 22.11
N ASN A 613 -6.85 2.18 21.99
CA ASN A 613 -6.16 1.28 21.07
C ASN A 613 -6.26 1.76 19.61
N TRP A 614 -7.44 2.20 19.16
CA TRP A 614 -7.60 2.67 17.78
C TRP A 614 -6.81 3.95 17.51
N LEU A 615 -6.87 4.92 18.42
CA LEU A 615 -6.09 6.16 18.32
C LEU A 615 -4.59 5.86 18.23
N LEU A 616 -4.06 4.97 19.09
CA LEU A 616 -2.65 4.57 19.05
C LEU A 616 -2.25 3.88 17.75
N LYS A 617 -3.09 2.98 17.21
CA LYS A 617 -2.84 2.33 15.90
C LYS A 617 -2.93 3.30 14.73
N GLY A 618 -3.72 4.37 14.83
CA GLY A 618 -3.85 5.42 13.80
C GLY A 618 -2.64 6.35 13.70
N ARG A 619 -1.58 6.13 14.47
CA ARG A 619 -0.38 6.97 14.53
C ARG A 619 0.54 6.73 13.32
N ARG A 620 1.06 7.83 12.76
CA ARG A 620 1.97 7.90 11.61
C ARG A 620 3.35 8.30 12.10
N GLY A 621 4.16 7.32 12.50
CA GLY A 621 5.45 7.58 13.16
C GLY A 621 5.27 8.41 14.44
N ALA A 622 5.61 9.70 14.39
CA ALA A 622 5.46 10.62 15.51
C ALA A 622 4.04 11.20 15.71
N GLN A 623 3.19 11.25 14.68
CA GLN A 623 2.03 12.16 14.61
C GLN A 623 0.71 11.49 14.19
N TRP A 624 -0.38 12.25 14.13
CA TRP A 624 -1.64 11.85 13.47
C TRP A 624 -1.85 12.64 12.16
N SER A 625 -3.05 12.56 11.56
CA SER A 625 -3.35 13.03 10.20
C SER A 625 -2.96 14.49 9.93
N ASN A 626 -3.11 15.36 10.93
CA ASN A 626 -2.72 16.76 10.89
C ASN A 626 -2.37 17.27 12.31
N THR A 627 -1.99 18.54 12.44
CA THR A 627 -1.60 19.14 13.73
C THR A 627 -2.76 19.26 14.73
N SER A 628 -3.99 19.50 14.27
CA SER A 628 -5.19 19.55 15.13
C SER A 628 -5.52 18.15 15.67
N ASP A 629 -5.64 17.15 14.79
CA ASP A 629 -5.82 15.74 15.13
C ASP A 629 -4.77 15.26 16.14
N THR A 630 -3.49 15.62 15.93
CA THR A 630 -2.39 15.28 16.83
C THR A 630 -2.57 15.95 18.19
N ALA A 631 -2.91 17.24 18.23
CA ALA A 631 -3.09 17.97 19.49
C ALA A 631 -4.27 17.43 20.31
N ILE A 632 -5.44 17.19 19.70
CA ILE A 632 -6.58 16.63 20.45
C ILE A 632 -6.32 15.19 20.89
N THR A 633 -5.61 14.38 20.09
CA THR A 633 -5.25 13.01 20.48
C THR A 633 -4.26 13.01 21.65
N VAL A 634 -3.23 13.87 21.64
CA VAL A 634 -2.31 14.06 22.78
C VAL A 634 -3.07 14.51 24.03
N LEU A 635 -4.02 15.45 23.91
CA LEU A 635 -4.84 15.89 25.05
C LEU A 635 -5.73 14.75 25.59
N ALA A 636 -6.36 13.96 24.71
CA ALA A 636 -7.19 12.82 25.09
C ALA A 636 -6.39 11.67 25.71
N LEU A 637 -5.18 11.41 25.22
CA LEU A 637 -4.25 10.44 25.81
C LEU A 637 -3.73 10.91 27.18
N ASN A 638 -3.47 12.21 27.36
CA ASN A 638 -3.14 12.78 28.67
C ASN A 638 -4.30 12.65 29.67
N ASP A 639 -5.54 12.91 29.23
CA ASP A 639 -6.75 12.66 30.02
C ASP A 639 -6.90 11.16 30.38
N TYR A 640 -6.63 10.25 29.43
CA TYR A 640 -6.64 8.80 29.65
C TYR A 640 -5.64 8.39 30.73
N LEU A 641 -4.37 8.76 30.57
CA LEU A 641 -3.28 8.39 31.47
C LEU A 641 -3.52 8.87 32.91
N ARG A 642 -4.12 10.06 33.06
CA ARG A 642 -4.51 10.61 34.37
C ARG A 642 -5.62 9.80 35.02
N VAL A 643 -6.64 9.39 34.26
CA VAL A 643 -7.77 8.60 34.76
C VAL A 643 -7.37 7.14 35.05
N THR A 644 -6.52 6.53 34.22
CA THR A 644 -6.01 5.17 34.43
C THR A 644 -4.84 5.08 35.42
N LYS A 645 -4.33 6.23 35.88
CA LYS A 645 -3.16 6.37 36.78
C LYS A 645 -1.84 5.85 36.19
N GLU A 646 -1.72 5.82 34.87
CA GLU A 646 -0.54 5.39 34.12
C GLU A 646 0.62 6.42 34.13
N LEU A 647 0.47 7.53 34.86
CA LEU A 647 1.49 8.57 35.01
C LEU A 647 2.53 8.29 36.10
N SER A 648 2.21 7.44 37.07
CA SER A 648 3.14 7.05 38.13
C SER A 648 2.90 5.60 38.60
N PRO A 649 2.91 4.59 37.70
CA PRO A 649 2.85 3.20 38.12
C PRO A 649 4.05 2.82 39.00
N GLU A 650 3.75 2.21 40.15
CA GLU A 650 4.71 1.46 40.96
C GLU A 650 4.70 0.00 40.47
N LEU A 651 5.65 -0.36 39.61
CA LEU A 651 5.72 -1.72 39.04
C LEU A 651 7.13 -2.29 38.97
N GLU A 652 7.22 -3.61 39.11
CA GLU A 652 8.40 -4.43 38.86
C GLU A 652 8.06 -5.40 37.74
N TYR A 653 8.88 -5.48 36.70
CA TYR A 653 8.73 -6.48 35.63
C TYR A 653 10.00 -7.28 35.39
N GLU A 654 9.79 -8.54 35.00
CA GLU A 654 10.83 -9.46 34.55
C GLU A 654 10.45 -9.99 33.16
N VAL A 655 11.39 -9.88 32.22
CA VAL A 655 11.29 -10.46 30.88
C VAL A 655 12.19 -11.67 30.82
N THR A 656 11.60 -12.81 30.50
CA THR A 656 12.32 -14.06 30.25
C THR A 656 12.08 -14.52 28.82
N VAL A 657 13.10 -15.09 28.17
CA VAL A 657 12.99 -15.73 26.85
C VAL A 657 13.46 -17.16 27.00
N ASN A 658 12.61 -18.11 26.59
CA ASN A 658 12.87 -19.54 26.70
C ASN A 658 13.29 -19.99 28.12
N GLY A 659 12.72 -19.34 29.15
CA GLY A 659 13.01 -19.56 30.57
C GLY A 659 14.23 -18.82 31.13
N THR A 660 15.03 -18.16 30.29
CA THR A 660 16.20 -17.37 30.71
C THR A 660 15.80 -15.92 30.95
N SER A 661 16.10 -15.36 32.12
CA SER A 661 15.85 -13.95 32.42
C SER A 661 16.79 -13.05 31.62
N ILE A 662 16.24 -12.22 30.74
CA ILE A 662 17.01 -11.27 29.91
C ILE A 662 16.97 -9.85 30.48
N ALA A 663 15.94 -9.52 31.25
CA ALA A 663 15.79 -8.22 31.87
C ALA A 663 14.94 -8.28 33.12
N LYS A 664 15.33 -7.51 34.13
CA LYS A 664 14.54 -7.23 35.31
C LYS A 664 14.64 -5.75 35.65
N ARG A 665 13.50 -5.10 35.87
CA ARG A 665 13.40 -3.66 36.16
C ARG A 665 12.33 -3.39 37.20
N LYS A 666 12.63 -2.46 38.12
CA LYS A 666 11.63 -1.74 38.88
C LYS A 666 11.46 -0.37 38.21
N VAL A 667 10.24 0.16 38.22
CA VAL A 667 9.88 1.45 37.66
C VAL A 667 9.03 2.18 38.71
N SER A 668 9.42 3.41 39.03
CA SER A 668 8.73 4.29 39.96
C SER A 668 8.77 5.75 39.49
N GLY A 669 7.68 6.49 39.66
CA GLY A 669 7.58 7.92 39.33
C GLY A 669 8.12 8.29 37.94
N ALA A 670 9.09 9.20 37.87
CA ALA A 670 9.64 9.72 36.61
C ALA A 670 10.45 8.69 35.78
N GLU A 671 10.81 7.53 36.34
CA GLU A 671 11.49 6.44 35.62
C GLU A 671 10.59 5.81 34.53
N VAL A 672 9.28 6.01 34.62
CA VAL A 672 8.27 5.62 33.62
C VAL A 672 8.60 6.19 32.24
N PHE A 673 9.17 7.40 32.21
CA PHE A 673 9.61 8.10 31.00
C PHE A 673 11.09 7.86 30.67
N ALA A 674 11.73 6.85 31.27
CA ALA A 674 13.03 6.31 30.83
C ALA A 674 12.88 4.97 30.08
N ALA A 675 11.65 4.46 30.00
CA ALA A 675 11.23 3.39 29.10
C ALA A 675 10.74 4.01 27.76
N PRO A 676 10.76 3.27 26.63
CA PRO A 676 10.66 1.83 26.53
C PRO A 676 12.01 1.15 26.66
N SER A 677 12.07 0.07 27.42
CA SER A 677 13.27 -0.77 27.42
C SER A 677 13.20 -1.73 26.23
N ARG A 678 14.06 -1.50 25.22
CA ARG A 678 14.25 -2.37 24.06
C ARG A 678 15.36 -3.39 24.37
N PHE A 679 15.02 -4.66 24.49
CA PHE A 679 15.95 -5.74 24.79
C PHE A 679 16.21 -6.57 23.53
N ALA A 680 17.41 -6.46 22.96
CA ALA A 680 17.90 -7.41 21.97
C ALA A 680 18.21 -8.74 22.66
N VAL A 681 17.64 -9.84 22.16
CA VAL A 681 17.86 -11.19 22.70
C VAL A 681 19.14 -11.76 22.11
N ASP A 682 20.03 -12.33 22.95
CA ASP A 682 21.20 -13.06 22.45
C ASP A 682 20.75 -14.20 21.53
N THR A 683 21.30 -14.22 20.31
CA THR A 683 21.11 -15.27 19.30
C THR A 683 21.20 -16.70 19.84
N LYS A 684 21.98 -16.96 20.89
CA LYS A 684 22.11 -18.27 21.56
C LYS A 684 20.86 -18.71 22.32
N LEU A 685 20.01 -17.76 22.73
CA LEU A 685 18.73 -18.03 23.39
C LEU A 685 17.60 -18.28 22.38
N ILE A 686 17.81 -17.94 21.10
CA ILE A 686 16.83 -18.14 20.02
C ILE A 686 16.90 -19.59 19.55
N LYS A 687 15.77 -20.29 19.66
CA LYS A 687 15.62 -21.71 19.30
C LYS A 687 14.92 -21.83 17.94
N ASP A 688 15.07 -22.99 17.32
CA ASP A 688 14.26 -23.38 16.17
C ASP A 688 12.89 -23.86 16.67
N GLY A 689 11.81 -23.42 16.03
CA GLY A 689 10.43 -23.61 16.47
C GLY A 689 10.00 -22.58 17.52
N ALA A 690 9.26 -23.03 18.53
CA ALA A 690 8.66 -22.20 19.56
C ALA A 690 9.69 -21.45 20.41
N ASN A 691 9.59 -20.12 20.43
CA ASN A 691 10.31 -19.24 21.36
C ASN A 691 9.32 -18.56 22.29
N ASP A 692 9.37 -18.86 23.59
CA ASP A 692 8.46 -18.32 24.58
C ASP A 692 9.05 -17.07 25.25
N ILE A 693 8.47 -15.91 24.97
CA ILE A 693 8.74 -14.63 25.64
C ILE A 693 7.71 -14.48 26.75
N ARG A 694 8.15 -14.48 28.01
CA ARG A 694 7.28 -14.36 29.18
C ARG A 694 7.60 -13.12 29.99
N ILE A 695 6.58 -12.30 30.22
CA ILE A 695 6.66 -11.03 30.95
C ILE A 695 5.86 -11.18 32.24
N ARG A 696 6.56 -11.21 33.37
CA ARG A 696 5.98 -11.19 34.71
C ARG A 696 5.95 -9.77 35.22
N ARG A 697 4.87 -9.36 35.88
CA ARG A 697 4.78 -8.06 36.57
C ARG A 697 4.26 -8.20 38.00
N LYS A 698 4.69 -7.28 38.86
CA LYS A 698 4.18 -7.04 40.21
C LYS A 698 3.92 -5.54 40.37
N GLY A 699 2.91 -5.17 41.17
CA GLY A 699 2.51 -3.78 41.40
C GLY A 699 1.27 -3.36 40.61
N GLU A 700 1.04 -2.05 40.53
CA GLU A 700 -0.13 -1.45 39.87
C GLU A 700 0.23 -0.84 38.50
N GLY A 701 -0.77 -0.68 37.64
CA GLY A 701 -0.60 -0.24 36.26
C GLY A 701 -0.37 -1.39 35.25
N PRO A 702 -0.65 -1.15 33.95
CA PRO A 702 -0.42 -2.11 32.89
C PRO A 702 1.06 -2.20 32.50
N VAL A 703 1.39 -3.24 31.75
CA VAL A 703 2.64 -3.30 30.97
C VAL A 703 2.28 -3.53 29.51
N TYR A 704 2.86 -2.70 28.64
CA TYR A 704 2.78 -2.83 27.19
C TYR A 704 4.03 -3.53 26.67
N PHE A 705 3.88 -4.37 25.66
CA PHE A 705 4.99 -5.09 25.07
C PHE A 705 4.86 -5.23 23.56
N ALA A 706 6.02 -5.42 22.91
CA ALA A 706 6.12 -5.95 21.56
C ALA A 706 7.29 -6.94 21.52
N ALA A 707 7.08 -8.11 20.92
CA ALA A 707 8.12 -9.07 20.59
C ALA A 707 8.19 -9.19 19.06
N GLU A 708 9.35 -8.90 18.49
CA GLU A 708 9.59 -8.88 17.04
C GLU A 708 10.77 -9.81 16.72
N ALA A 709 10.53 -10.84 15.90
CA ALA A 709 11.57 -11.65 15.29
C ALA A 709 11.69 -11.30 13.80
N LYS A 710 12.91 -11.03 13.34
CA LYS A 710 13.25 -10.74 11.95
C LYS A 710 14.29 -11.76 11.46
N PHE A 711 14.09 -12.35 10.30
CA PHE A 711 15.01 -13.34 9.71
C PHE A 711 14.76 -13.53 8.20
N PHE A 712 15.77 -13.94 7.44
CA PHE A 712 15.58 -14.40 6.07
C PHE A 712 15.11 -15.87 6.07
N SER A 713 13.87 -16.11 5.66
CA SER A 713 13.27 -17.45 5.57
C SER A 713 13.71 -18.18 4.31
N LEU A 714 13.90 -19.49 4.44
CA LEU A 714 14.19 -20.47 3.39
C LEU A 714 13.15 -21.63 3.44
N GLU A 715 11.98 -21.39 4.03
CA GLU A 715 10.88 -22.37 4.08
C GLU A 715 10.34 -22.65 2.68
N GLU A 716 10.07 -23.90 2.31
CA GLU A 716 9.40 -24.25 1.05
C GLU A 716 8.16 -25.11 1.35
N PRO A 717 6.93 -24.61 1.15
CA PRO A 717 6.57 -23.24 0.77
C PRO A 717 6.67 -22.23 1.93
N ILE A 718 6.97 -20.97 1.63
CA ILE A 718 6.92 -19.87 2.61
C ILE A 718 5.46 -19.57 2.99
N PRO A 719 5.09 -19.66 4.29
CA PRO A 719 3.72 -19.41 4.74
C PRO A 719 3.41 -17.90 4.83
N PRO A 720 2.12 -17.51 4.71
CA PRO A 720 1.69 -16.12 4.88
C PRO A 720 1.92 -15.63 6.31
N SER A 721 2.19 -14.34 6.45
CA SER A 721 2.22 -13.63 7.73
C SER A 721 1.80 -12.18 7.55
N GLY A 722 1.37 -11.51 8.59
CA GLY A 722 1.11 -10.08 8.56
C GLY A 722 0.68 -9.54 9.91
N ASN A 723 0.81 -8.24 10.10
CA ASN A 723 0.30 -7.50 11.23
C ASN A 723 -0.48 -6.28 10.70
N GLU A 724 -1.73 -6.13 11.14
CA GLU A 724 -2.69 -5.09 10.74
C GLU A 724 -3.09 -5.01 9.25
N ILE A 725 -2.21 -5.41 8.33
CA ILE A 725 -2.51 -5.65 6.93
C ILE A 725 -2.24 -7.12 6.59
N PHE A 726 -3.02 -7.68 5.67
CA PHE A 726 -2.88 -9.06 5.21
C PHE A 726 -3.11 -9.10 3.69
N VAL A 727 -2.42 -10.02 2.99
CA VAL A 727 -2.57 -10.17 1.53
C VAL A 727 -2.72 -11.63 1.13
N LYS A 728 -3.74 -11.92 0.33
CA LYS A 728 -3.93 -13.19 -0.37
C LYS A 728 -3.79 -12.96 -1.87
N ARG A 729 -2.93 -13.75 -2.52
CA ARG A 729 -2.80 -13.81 -3.98
C ARG A 729 -3.53 -15.04 -4.51
N GLU A 730 -4.31 -14.85 -5.56
CA GLU A 730 -5.00 -15.92 -6.29
C GLU A 730 -4.70 -15.74 -7.78
N TYR A 731 -4.40 -16.84 -8.48
CA TYR A 731 -4.22 -16.84 -9.93
C TYR A 731 -5.47 -17.43 -10.61
N PHE A 732 -5.90 -16.82 -11.72
CA PHE A 732 -6.99 -17.31 -12.54
C PHE A 732 -6.57 -17.38 -14.00
N LYS A 733 -6.61 -18.57 -14.58
CA LYS A 733 -6.45 -18.77 -16.03
C LYS A 733 -7.63 -18.12 -16.76
N LEU A 734 -7.33 -17.28 -17.74
CA LEU A 734 -8.32 -16.59 -18.58
C LEU A 734 -8.63 -17.42 -19.83
N VAL A 735 -9.73 -18.17 -19.79
CA VAL A 735 -10.17 -19.03 -20.90
C VAL A 735 -11.12 -18.25 -21.80
N GLY A 736 -10.68 -17.88 -23.00
CA GLY A 736 -11.50 -17.12 -23.95
C GLY A 736 -12.62 -17.97 -24.57
N ARG A 737 -13.88 -17.56 -24.36
CA ARG A 737 -15.02 -18.00 -25.16
C ARG A 737 -15.32 -16.99 -26.27
N PRO A 738 -15.50 -17.44 -27.53
CA PRO A 738 -15.91 -16.55 -28.62
C PRO A 738 -17.35 -16.07 -28.39
N THR A 739 -17.60 -14.78 -28.59
CA THR A 739 -18.96 -14.22 -28.58
C THR A 739 -19.51 -14.10 -29.99
N LEU A 740 -20.84 -14.06 -30.11
CA LEU A 740 -21.55 -13.89 -31.39
C LEU A 740 -21.18 -12.58 -32.12
N LEU A 741 -20.53 -11.63 -31.43
CA LEU A 741 -20.11 -10.31 -31.94
C LEU A 741 -18.60 -10.25 -32.26
N LYS A 742 -17.94 -11.39 -32.51
CA LYS A 742 -16.47 -11.50 -32.74
C LYS A 742 -15.59 -11.03 -31.58
N GLY A 743 -16.15 -10.83 -30.38
CA GLY A 743 -15.40 -10.58 -29.16
C GLY A 743 -14.92 -11.88 -28.51
N LEU A 744 -13.97 -11.76 -27.57
CA LEU A 744 -13.62 -12.82 -26.63
C LEU A 744 -14.07 -12.39 -25.24
N LEU A 745 -14.88 -13.22 -24.59
CA LEU A 745 -15.23 -13.08 -23.18
C LEU A 745 -14.48 -14.17 -22.41
N TYR A 746 -13.75 -13.79 -21.36
CA TYR A 746 -12.88 -14.72 -20.65
C TYR A 746 -13.57 -15.29 -19.40
N ASP A 747 -13.70 -16.60 -19.32
CA ASP A 747 -13.97 -17.28 -18.06
C ASP A 747 -12.73 -17.26 -17.17
N LYS A 748 -12.95 -17.20 -15.86
CA LYS A 748 -11.89 -17.24 -14.85
C LYS A 748 -11.88 -18.63 -14.20
N VAL A 749 -10.86 -19.42 -14.50
CA VAL A 749 -10.65 -20.73 -13.89
C VAL A 749 -9.53 -20.58 -12.85
N PRO A 750 -9.77 -20.89 -11.55
CA PRO A 750 -8.70 -20.86 -10.54
C PRO A 750 -7.50 -21.71 -10.97
N LEU A 751 -6.30 -21.23 -10.68
CA LEU A 751 -5.05 -21.96 -10.86
C LEU A 751 -4.46 -22.23 -9.46
N LEU A 752 -4.48 -23.50 -9.05
CA LEU A 752 -4.08 -23.94 -7.71
C LEU A 752 -2.58 -24.27 -7.64
N ASP A 753 -2.06 -24.49 -6.42
CA ASP A 753 -0.67 -24.87 -6.21
C ASP A 753 -0.30 -26.16 -6.97
N GLY A 754 0.80 -26.12 -7.72
CA GLY A 754 1.29 -27.21 -8.55
C GLY A 754 0.55 -27.41 -9.88
N GLU A 755 -0.54 -26.68 -10.17
CA GLU A 755 -1.25 -26.81 -11.44
C GLU A 755 -0.47 -26.21 -12.63
N SER A 756 -0.92 -26.55 -13.84
CA SER A 756 -0.23 -26.22 -15.09
C SER A 756 -1.01 -25.30 -16.02
N VAL A 757 -0.32 -24.30 -16.56
CA VAL A 757 -0.75 -23.48 -17.69
C VAL A 757 0.11 -23.80 -18.91
N LYS A 758 -0.32 -23.43 -20.12
CA LYS A 758 0.53 -23.48 -21.32
C LYS A 758 1.23 -22.15 -21.55
N SER A 759 2.41 -22.19 -22.16
CA SER A 759 3.04 -21.00 -22.74
C SER A 759 2.04 -20.25 -23.67
N GLY A 760 2.07 -18.92 -23.62
CA GLY A 760 1.17 -18.02 -24.32
C GLY A 760 -0.18 -17.75 -23.62
N GLU A 761 -0.61 -18.56 -22.64
CA GLU A 761 -1.88 -18.35 -21.92
C GLU A 761 -1.84 -17.10 -21.02
N ARG A 762 -3.00 -16.45 -20.83
CA ARG A 762 -3.18 -15.28 -19.95
C ARG A 762 -3.70 -15.71 -18.58
N ILE A 763 -3.17 -15.07 -17.54
CA ILE A 763 -3.51 -15.31 -16.14
C ILE A 763 -3.89 -13.96 -15.53
N GLU A 764 -5.06 -13.87 -14.92
CA GLU A 764 -5.38 -12.75 -14.03
C GLU A 764 -4.83 -13.06 -12.64
N THR A 765 -4.01 -12.15 -12.13
CA THR A 765 -3.57 -12.14 -10.73
C THR A 765 -4.54 -11.29 -9.93
N VAL A 766 -5.10 -11.88 -8.88
CA VAL A 766 -6.02 -11.20 -7.95
C VAL A 766 -5.34 -11.10 -6.60
N LEU A 767 -5.06 -9.87 -6.19
CA LEU A 767 -4.62 -9.57 -4.83
C LEU A 767 -5.85 -9.14 -4.02
N THR A 768 -6.14 -9.84 -2.93
CA THR A 768 -7.12 -9.39 -1.94
C THR A 768 -6.39 -9.02 -0.67
N ILE A 769 -6.53 -7.77 -0.26
CA ILE A 769 -5.85 -7.13 0.85
C ILE A 769 -6.87 -6.87 1.95
N GLU A 770 -6.64 -7.36 3.16
CA GLU A 770 -7.41 -6.94 4.34
C GLU A 770 -6.61 -5.87 5.08
N ALA A 771 -7.25 -4.73 5.38
CA ALA A 771 -6.70 -3.64 6.19
C ALA A 771 -7.55 -3.50 7.46
N LYS A 772 -6.94 -3.68 8.63
CA LYS A 772 -7.59 -3.56 9.95
C LYS A 772 -7.80 -2.12 10.42
N ASN A 773 -7.27 -1.14 9.70
CA ASN A 773 -7.46 0.28 9.97
C ASN A 773 -7.23 1.09 8.68
N ASN A 774 -7.41 2.40 8.79
CA ASN A 774 -7.11 3.37 7.73
C ASN A 774 -5.59 3.58 7.60
N TYR A 775 -4.98 2.98 6.56
CA TYR A 775 -3.55 3.07 6.27
C TYR A 775 -3.24 3.98 5.07
N GLU A 776 -2.03 4.52 5.02
CA GLU A 776 -1.55 5.41 3.95
C GLU A 776 -0.16 4.99 3.48
N TYR A 777 0.15 5.33 2.22
CA TYR A 777 1.42 5.03 1.55
C TYR A 777 1.81 3.55 1.67
N LEU A 778 0.92 2.67 1.22
CA LEU A 778 1.17 1.24 1.16
C LEU A 778 1.89 0.87 -0.15
N LEU A 779 2.89 -0.01 -0.04
CA LEU A 779 3.56 -0.65 -1.16
C LEU A 779 3.34 -2.16 -1.09
N PHE A 780 2.72 -2.72 -2.12
CA PHE A 780 2.64 -4.16 -2.37
C PHE A 780 3.53 -4.55 -3.55
N GLU A 781 4.37 -5.56 -3.35
CA GLU A 781 5.31 -6.09 -4.33
C GLU A 781 4.99 -7.55 -4.61
N ASP A 782 4.37 -7.83 -5.75
CA ASP A 782 4.08 -9.18 -6.20
C ASP A 782 5.30 -9.74 -6.95
N LEU A 783 6.01 -10.66 -6.32
CA LEU A 783 7.16 -11.34 -6.91
C LEU A 783 6.66 -12.36 -7.95
N LYS A 784 6.92 -12.08 -9.23
CA LYS A 784 6.49 -12.95 -10.33
C LYS A 784 7.25 -14.28 -10.29
N PRO A 785 6.62 -15.41 -10.64
CA PRO A 785 7.35 -16.62 -11.03
C PRO A 785 8.18 -16.35 -12.30
N ALA A 786 9.39 -16.90 -12.39
CA ALA A 786 10.36 -16.55 -13.44
C ALA A 786 9.87 -16.80 -14.87
N GLY A 787 9.05 -17.83 -15.09
CA GLY A 787 8.44 -18.13 -16.40
C GLY A 787 7.30 -17.20 -16.84
N PHE A 788 6.98 -16.15 -16.07
CA PHE A 788 5.81 -15.29 -16.28
C PHE A 788 6.17 -13.82 -16.50
N GLU A 789 5.43 -13.18 -17.41
CA GLU A 789 5.55 -11.75 -17.70
C GLU A 789 4.27 -10.99 -17.42
N ALA A 790 4.39 -9.79 -16.84
CA ALA A 790 3.26 -8.90 -16.64
C ALA A 790 2.79 -8.34 -18.00
N VAL A 791 1.49 -8.40 -18.25
CA VAL A 791 0.89 -7.81 -19.44
C VAL A 791 0.74 -6.31 -19.21
N ALA A 792 1.37 -5.50 -20.05
CA ALA A 792 1.26 -4.05 -19.95
C ALA A 792 -0.20 -3.59 -20.11
N VAL A 793 -0.68 -2.82 -19.13
CA VAL A 793 -1.96 -2.11 -19.23
C VAL A 793 -1.90 -1.14 -20.40
N ARG A 794 -2.93 -1.14 -21.25
CA ARG A 794 -2.96 -0.29 -22.43
C ARG A 794 -3.15 1.17 -22.02
N SER A 795 -2.48 2.08 -22.73
CA SER A 795 -2.57 3.53 -22.46
C SER A 795 -4.02 4.00 -22.36
N GLY A 796 -4.42 4.50 -21.19
CA GLY A 796 -5.75 5.03 -20.91
C GLY A 796 -6.53 4.33 -19.78
N GLU A 797 -6.11 3.13 -19.36
CA GLU A 797 -6.77 2.38 -18.28
C GLU A 797 -6.00 2.58 -16.95
N SER A 798 -6.70 3.07 -15.93
CA SER A 798 -6.15 3.22 -14.57
C SER A 798 -6.45 1.99 -13.71
N LEU A 799 -5.49 1.60 -12.89
CA LEU A 799 -5.65 0.51 -11.94
C LEU A 799 -6.32 1.01 -10.66
N TYR A 800 -7.26 0.22 -10.12
CA TYR A 800 -7.98 0.54 -8.89
C TYR A 800 -8.06 -0.68 -7.97
N ALA A 801 -7.84 -0.44 -6.68
CA ALA A 801 -8.29 -1.33 -5.62
C ALA A 801 -9.78 -1.05 -5.34
N ARG A 802 -10.60 -2.10 -5.27
CA ARG A 802 -12.05 -2.00 -5.05
C ARG A 802 -12.43 -2.74 -3.77
N GLU A 803 -13.22 -2.11 -2.92
CA GLU A 803 -13.66 -2.71 -1.65
C GLU A 803 -14.76 -3.75 -1.86
N LEU A 804 -14.62 -4.92 -1.22
CA LEU A 804 -15.60 -6.00 -1.18
C LEU A 804 -16.68 -5.75 -0.12
N LYS A 805 -17.93 -6.08 -0.43
CA LYS A 805 -19.03 -6.18 0.55
C LYS A 805 -18.74 -7.29 1.57
N SER A 806 -19.20 -7.14 2.82
CA SER A 806 -19.07 -8.15 3.88
C SER A 806 -19.45 -9.57 3.45
N GLY A 807 -20.64 -9.75 2.86
CA GLY A 807 -21.08 -11.06 2.36
C GLY A 807 -20.23 -11.62 1.19
N ALA A 808 -19.48 -10.79 0.47
CA ALA A 808 -18.51 -11.25 -0.54
C ALA A 808 -17.18 -11.68 0.10
N VAL A 809 -16.79 -11.07 1.23
CA VAL A 809 -15.68 -11.53 2.08
C VAL A 809 -16.01 -12.90 2.65
N GLU A 810 -17.16 -13.06 3.30
CA GLU A 810 -17.60 -14.34 3.87
C GLU A 810 -17.63 -15.48 2.84
N ARG A 811 -18.12 -15.22 1.62
CA ARG A 811 -18.10 -16.21 0.52
C ARG A 811 -16.68 -16.61 0.07
N LYS A 812 -15.70 -15.70 0.17
CA LYS A 812 -14.32 -15.90 -0.31
C LYS A 812 -13.36 -16.46 0.73
N PHE A 813 -13.64 -16.23 2.01
CA PHE A 813 -12.75 -16.53 3.13
C PHE A 813 -13.39 -17.44 4.20
N GLY A 814 -14.69 -17.72 4.09
CA GLY A 814 -15.48 -18.43 5.11
C GLY A 814 -16.06 -17.47 6.16
N GLU A 815 -16.80 -18.02 7.13
CA GLU A 815 -17.14 -17.26 8.35
C GLU A 815 -15.84 -16.80 9.02
N VAL A 816 -15.71 -15.48 9.17
CA VAL A 816 -14.53 -14.85 9.77
C VAL A 816 -14.36 -15.35 11.21
N GLY A 817 -13.28 -16.08 11.47
CA GLY A 817 -12.93 -16.57 12.82
C GLY A 817 -12.90 -18.10 12.99
N LYS A 818 -13.13 -18.89 11.94
CA LYS A 818 -12.82 -20.34 11.95
C LYS A 818 -11.55 -20.63 11.14
N PRO A 819 -10.65 -21.53 11.62
CA PRO A 819 -9.50 -21.96 10.82
C PRO A 819 -9.98 -22.67 9.55
N ALA A 820 -9.23 -22.52 8.46
CA ALA A 820 -9.54 -23.19 7.20
C ALA A 820 -9.66 -24.72 7.41
N PRO A 821 -10.66 -25.38 6.80
CA PRO A 821 -10.80 -26.83 6.93
C PRO A 821 -9.54 -27.51 6.39
N ALA A 822 -9.01 -28.47 7.15
CA ALA A 822 -7.82 -29.21 6.77
C ALA A 822 -7.99 -29.84 5.37
N PRO A 823 -6.95 -29.86 4.52
CA PRO A 823 -7.03 -30.43 3.19
C PRO A 823 -7.46 -31.90 3.29
N ALA A 824 -8.53 -32.26 2.58
CA ALA A 824 -9.03 -33.62 2.58
C ALA A 824 -7.93 -34.59 2.11
N PRO A 825 -7.71 -35.73 2.79
CA PRO A 825 -6.61 -36.62 2.48
C PRO A 825 -6.68 -37.09 1.02
N ALA A 826 -5.55 -36.98 0.32
CA ALA A 826 -5.45 -37.33 -1.08
C ALA A 826 -5.92 -38.78 -1.31
N LYS A 827 -6.87 -38.97 -2.23
CA LYS A 827 -7.37 -40.31 -2.57
C LYS A 827 -6.23 -41.14 -3.14
N SER A 828 -5.81 -42.16 -2.40
CA SER A 828 -4.75 -43.10 -2.78
C SER A 828 -4.96 -43.63 -4.21
N PRO A 829 -3.93 -43.63 -5.08
CA PRO A 829 -4.06 -44.11 -6.45
C PRO A 829 -4.38 -45.60 -6.46
N LYS A 830 -5.47 -45.99 -7.13
CA LYS A 830 -5.88 -47.40 -7.26
C LYS A 830 -4.83 -48.18 -8.06
N SER A 831 -4.09 -49.05 -7.38
CA SER A 831 -3.19 -50.02 -8.01
C SER A 831 -3.99 -51.01 -8.88
N LYS A 832 -3.61 -51.17 -10.14
CA LYS A 832 -4.08 -52.29 -10.98
C LYS A 832 -3.20 -53.51 -10.71
N GLY A 833 -3.74 -54.49 -9.98
CA GLY A 833 -3.20 -55.84 -9.81
C GLY A 833 -4.11 -56.90 -10.47
N PRO A 834 -3.60 -58.08 -10.84
CA PRO A 834 -4.26 -58.96 -11.82
C PRO A 834 -5.38 -59.84 -11.26
N LYS A 835 -6.17 -60.40 -12.18
CA LYS A 835 -7.29 -61.31 -11.91
C LYS A 835 -6.81 -62.67 -11.35
N SER A 836 -7.48 -63.18 -10.32
CA SER A 836 -7.58 -64.63 -10.06
C SER A 836 -8.99 -65.00 -9.60
N LYS A 837 -9.48 -66.17 -10.04
CA LYS A 837 -10.77 -66.77 -9.64
C LYS A 837 -10.65 -67.48 -8.27
N VAL A 838 -11.78 -68.05 -7.83
CA VAL A 838 -12.09 -68.83 -6.60
C VAL A 838 -12.75 -67.93 -5.53
N GLY A 839 -13.84 -68.31 -4.87
CA GLY A 839 -14.68 -69.52 -4.93
C GLY A 839 -15.83 -69.40 -3.91
N ALA A 840 -16.90 -70.16 -4.11
CA ALA A 840 -18.19 -70.03 -3.39
C ALA A 840 -18.14 -70.08 -1.84
N ALA A 841 -19.03 -69.30 -1.19
CA ALA A 841 -19.95 -69.80 -0.15
C ALA A 841 -21.11 -68.81 0.13
N VAL A 842 -22.32 -69.35 0.28
CA VAL A 842 -23.61 -68.74 0.71
C VAL A 842 -23.88 -69.36 2.13
N PRO A 843 -24.79 -68.92 3.04
CA PRO A 843 -26.05 -68.22 2.75
C PRO A 843 -26.65 -67.23 3.79
N ALA A 844 -27.88 -66.78 3.43
CA ALA A 844 -29.04 -66.45 4.28
C ALA A 844 -29.09 -65.06 4.99
N VAL A 845 -30.24 -64.48 5.40
CA VAL A 845 -31.73 -64.53 5.12
C VAL A 845 -32.31 -63.27 5.82
N ALA A 846 -33.43 -62.59 5.51
CA ALA A 846 -34.67 -62.81 4.74
C ALA A 846 -35.00 -61.54 3.88
N ALA A 847 -35.75 -61.58 2.76
CA ALA A 847 -37.23 -61.50 2.61
C ALA A 847 -37.86 -60.20 3.19
N GLU A 848 -38.83 -59.51 2.55
CA GLU A 848 -39.86 -59.91 1.56
C GLU A 848 -40.09 -58.87 0.42
N VAL A 849 -40.31 -59.32 -0.85
CA VAL A 849 -41.57 -59.30 -1.66
C VAL A 849 -42.05 -57.89 -2.09
N ALA A 850 -41.79 -57.47 -3.36
CA ALA A 850 -42.66 -57.51 -4.56
C ALA A 850 -43.88 -56.54 -4.53
N VAL A 851 -44.30 -55.86 -5.60
CA VAL A 851 -44.91 -56.31 -6.89
C VAL A 851 -44.67 -55.20 -7.95
N ALA A 852 -44.00 -55.45 -9.08
CA ALA A 852 -44.48 -55.82 -10.43
C ALA A 852 -45.11 -54.69 -11.31
N GLU A 853 -44.73 -54.76 -12.60
CA GLU A 853 -45.01 -53.91 -13.79
C GLU A 853 -46.49 -54.01 -14.30
N PRO A 854 -46.97 -53.33 -15.38
CA PRO A 854 -46.24 -52.82 -16.56
C PRO A 854 -46.72 -51.52 -17.27
N ALA A 855 -46.11 -51.29 -18.45
CA ALA A 855 -46.18 -50.12 -19.33
C ALA A 855 -47.47 -49.96 -20.16
N ILE A 856 -47.61 -48.78 -20.80
CA ILE A 856 -48.19 -48.55 -22.15
C ILE A 856 -47.61 -47.22 -22.70
N ALA A 857 -47.43 -47.12 -24.02
CA ALA A 857 -46.95 -45.93 -24.73
C ALA A 857 -48.03 -45.33 -25.65
N ILE A 858 -47.95 -44.03 -25.97
CA ILE A 858 -48.46 -43.35 -27.19
C ILE A 858 -47.94 -41.89 -27.22
N ALA A 859 -47.86 -41.29 -28.42
CA ALA A 859 -47.22 -39.99 -28.70
C ALA A 859 -48.27 -38.84 -28.97
N PRO A 860 -47.97 -37.67 -29.60
CA PRO A 860 -48.08 -36.39 -28.88
C PRO A 860 -48.94 -35.26 -29.53
N GLY A 861 -49.26 -34.18 -28.78
CA GLY A 861 -49.54 -32.85 -29.36
C GLY A 861 -50.50 -31.88 -28.63
N ALA A 862 -49.95 -30.80 -28.03
CA ALA A 862 -50.50 -29.41 -27.85
C ALA A 862 -51.91 -29.13 -27.23
N PRO A 863 -52.23 -27.90 -26.75
CA PRO A 863 -51.40 -26.89 -26.05
C PRO A 863 -52.06 -26.27 -24.76
N ALA A 864 -51.26 -25.48 -24.03
CA ALA A 864 -51.62 -24.33 -23.16
C ALA A 864 -52.49 -24.48 -21.87
N ALA A 865 -51.78 -24.37 -20.73
CA ALA A 865 -52.04 -23.51 -19.55
C ALA A 865 -53.19 -23.81 -18.54
N ARG A 866 -52.78 -24.23 -17.33
CA ARG A 866 -53.10 -23.55 -16.04
C ARG A 866 -52.15 -23.97 -14.92
N LEU A 867 -51.96 -23.11 -13.91
CA LEU A 867 -51.03 -23.32 -12.78
C LEU A 867 -51.55 -24.36 -11.77
N ALA A 868 -50.66 -25.21 -11.25
CA ALA A 868 -50.71 -25.76 -9.90
C ALA A 868 -49.28 -26.17 -9.45
N ALA A 869 -49.05 -26.25 -8.14
CA ALA A 869 -47.71 -26.27 -7.55
C ALA A 869 -47.12 -27.66 -7.25
N ALA A 870 -45.84 -27.65 -6.82
CA ALA A 870 -45.09 -28.68 -6.10
C ALA A 870 -44.61 -29.95 -6.84
N ARG A 871 -43.29 -30.05 -7.07
CA ARG A 871 -42.52 -31.31 -7.12
C ARG A 871 -41.08 -31.13 -6.59
N PRO A 872 -40.42 -32.21 -6.11
CA PRO A 872 -39.22 -32.09 -5.27
C PRO A 872 -37.87 -32.24 -6.00
N VAL A 873 -36.83 -31.74 -5.32
CA VAL A 873 -35.38 -32.06 -5.42
C VAL A 873 -34.89 -32.72 -6.72
N GLY A 874 -34.52 -31.88 -7.69
CA GLY A 874 -33.61 -32.25 -8.78
C GLY A 874 -32.20 -31.71 -8.51
N ILE A 875 -31.17 -32.50 -8.81
CA ILE A 875 -29.76 -32.07 -8.75
C ILE A 875 -29.57 -30.91 -9.73
N ALA A 876 -29.21 -29.73 -9.21
CA ALA A 876 -29.03 -28.55 -10.03
C ALA A 876 -27.74 -28.65 -10.86
N LEU A 877 -27.89 -28.59 -12.19
CA LEU A 877 -26.80 -28.16 -13.07
C LEU A 877 -26.32 -26.76 -12.65
N PRO A 878 -25.01 -26.46 -12.73
CA PRO A 878 -24.51 -25.12 -12.42
C PRO A 878 -25.20 -24.11 -13.33
N ARG A 879 -25.88 -23.12 -12.73
CA ARG A 879 -26.54 -22.05 -13.48
C ARG A 879 -25.48 -21.31 -14.32
N PRO A 880 -25.79 -20.88 -15.55
CA PRO A 880 -24.96 -19.88 -16.21
C PRO A 880 -24.89 -18.64 -15.31
N ILE A 881 -23.70 -18.02 -15.25
CA ILE A 881 -23.44 -16.86 -14.40
C ILE A 881 -24.24 -15.67 -14.93
N GLY A 882 -25.48 -15.55 -14.45
CA GLY A 882 -26.28 -14.33 -14.59
C GLY A 882 -25.62 -13.20 -13.80
N ILE A 883 -25.95 -11.96 -14.19
CA ILE A 883 -25.44 -10.73 -13.57
C ILE A 883 -25.88 -10.71 -12.10
N GLY A 884 -25.01 -11.17 -11.20
CA GLY A 884 -25.19 -11.05 -9.76
C GLY A 884 -24.99 -9.61 -9.32
N GLU A 885 -25.45 -9.29 -8.11
CA GLU A 885 -25.06 -8.03 -7.47
C GLU A 885 -23.52 -7.87 -7.50
N PRO A 886 -23.00 -6.65 -7.70
CA PRO A 886 -21.57 -6.45 -7.60
C PRO A 886 -21.08 -6.87 -6.21
N ASP A 887 -20.05 -7.71 -6.16
CA ASP A 887 -19.34 -8.11 -4.94
C ASP A 887 -18.68 -6.90 -4.22
N PHE A 888 -18.65 -5.74 -4.87
CA PHE A 888 -18.01 -4.51 -4.41
C PHE A 888 -19.01 -3.51 -3.81
N THR A 889 -18.56 -2.70 -2.85
CA THR A 889 -19.36 -1.63 -2.24
C THR A 889 -19.58 -0.43 -3.17
N GLY A 890 -18.73 -0.29 -4.19
CA GLY A 890 -18.63 0.89 -5.05
C GLY A 890 -17.52 1.86 -4.62
N ARG A 891 -16.89 1.66 -3.45
CA ARG A 891 -15.67 2.40 -3.07
C ARG A 891 -14.47 1.86 -3.84
N ASP A 892 -13.67 2.77 -4.41
CA ASP A 892 -12.39 2.46 -5.04
C ASP A 892 -11.26 3.41 -4.58
N ARG A 893 -10.03 2.96 -4.85
CA ARG A 893 -8.78 3.70 -4.61
C ARG A 893 -7.88 3.52 -5.82
N TRP A 894 -7.34 4.63 -6.33
CA TRP A 894 -6.40 4.60 -7.44
C TRP A 894 -5.08 3.95 -7.01
N VAL A 895 -4.46 3.20 -7.91
CA VAL A 895 -3.19 2.52 -7.63
C VAL A 895 -2.17 2.83 -8.72
N TYR A 896 -1.04 3.39 -8.30
CA TYR A 896 0.12 3.50 -9.18
C TYR A 896 0.79 2.12 -9.28
N GLN A 897 1.22 1.73 -10.49
CA GLN A 897 1.88 0.45 -10.71
C GLN A 897 3.19 0.61 -11.47
N GLU A 898 4.16 -0.24 -11.14
CA GLU A 898 5.37 -0.44 -11.92
C GLU A 898 5.50 -1.92 -12.29
N LEU A 899 5.61 -2.19 -13.60
CA LEU A 899 5.84 -3.53 -14.12
C LEU A 899 7.35 -3.72 -14.32
N ARG A 900 8.00 -4.42 -13.38
CA ARG A 900 9.44 -4.71 -13.42
C ARG A 900 9.69 -6.19 -13.77
N ASP A 901 10.91 -6.50 -14.21
CA ASP A 901 11.29 -7.85 -14.65
C ASP A 901 11.02 -8.93 -13.60
N ARG A 902 11.39 -8.69 -12.33
CA ARG A 902 11.16 -9.63 -11.20
C ARG A 902 9.76 -9.51 -10.57
N LYS A 903 9.13 -8.33 -10.61
CA LYS A 903 8.00 -8.01 -9.74
C LYS A 903 7.05 -6.97 -10.29
N VAL A 904 5.80 -7.01 -9.85
CA VAL A 904 4.84 -5.92 -10.02
C VAL A 904 4.76 -5.15 -8.71
N ALA A 905 5.16 -3.88 -8.71
CA ALA A 905 5.05 -3.00 -7.54
C ALA A 905 3.80 -2.14 -7.65
N LEU A 906 3.07 -2.00 -6.55
CA LEU A 906 1.73 -1.42 -6.47
C LEU A 906 1.69 -0.46 -5.28
N PHE A 907 1.44 0.82 -5.55
CA PHE A 907 1.49 1.88 -4.55
C PHE A 907 0.09 2.47 -4.36
N LEU A 908 -0.35 2.53 -3.10
CA LEU A 908 -1.64 3.10 -2.70
C LEU A 908 -1.36 4.27 -1.75
N ASP A 909 -1.92 5.44 -2.06
CA ASP A 909 -1.82 6.64 -1.24
C ASP A 909 -2.61 6.49 0.07
N LYS A 910 -3.82 5.94 0.00
CA LYS A 910 -4.68 5.65 1.15
C LYS A 910 -5.50 4.38 0.93
N LEU A 911 -5.45 3.45 1.87
CA LEU A 911 -6.29 2.26 1.93
C LEU A 911 -7.10 2.25 3.23
N PRO A 912 -8.41 2.58 3.18
CA PRO A 912 -9.26 2.55 4.36
C PRO A 912 -9.42 1.15 4.96
N GLU A 913 -9.91 1.08 6.20
CA GLU A 913 -10.34 -0.17 6.85
C GLU A 913 -11.31 -0.94 5.95
N GLY A 914 -11.10 -2.25 5.81
CA GLY A 914 -11.93 -3.14 4.99
C GLY A 914 -11.13 -4.17 4.19
N VAL A 915 -11.82 -4.85 3.28
CA VAL A 915 -11.22 -5.85 2.39
C VAL A 915 -11.25 -5.34 0.96
N TRP A 916 -10.08 -5.11 0.40
CA TRP A 916 -9.87 -4.49 -0.90
C TRP A 916 -9.33 -5.51 -1.89
N GLN A 917 -9.68 -5.36 -3.16
CA GLN A 917 -9.23 -6.27 -4.20
C GLN A 917 -8.70 -5.51 -5.40
N LEU A 918 -7.55 -5.96 -5.87
CA LEU A 918 -6.84 -5.43 -7.03
C LEU A 918 -6.55 -6.57 -7.99
N ARG A 919 -6.57 -6.26 -9.29
CA ARG A 919 -6.41 -7.24 -10.36
C ARG A 919 -5.48 -6.71 -11.44
N TYR A 920 -4.51 -7.52 -11.85
CA TYR A 920 -3.65 -7.25 -13.00
C TYR A 920 -3.42 -8.56 -13.77
N GLU A 921 -2.84 -8.49 -14.96
CA GLU A 921 -2.63 -9.68 -15.79
C GLU A 921 -1.16 -10.03 -16.00
N MET A 922 -0.92 -11.34 -16.12
CA MET A 922 0.33 -11.95 -16.54
C MET A 922 0.10 -12.90 -17.72
N ARG A 923 1.20 -13.28 -18.36
CA ARG A 923 1.26 -14.28 -19.42
C ARG A 923 2.34 -15.31 -19.04
N ALA A 924 2.03 -16.58 -19.20
CA ALA A 924 3.05 -17.63 -19.11
C ALA A 924 3.88 -17.63 -20.40
N GLU A 925 5.20 -17.61 -20.30
CA GLU A 925 6.11 -17.49 -21.45
C GLU A 925 7.02 -18.72 -21.54
N VAL A 926 7.86 -18.94 -20.52
CA VAL A 926 8.91 -19.97 -20.58
C VAL A 926 8.43 -21.27 -19.92
N PRO A 927 8.53 -22.44 -20.56
CA PRO A 927 8.19 -23.72 -19.94
C PRO A 927 9.10 -24.08 -18.76
N GLY A 928 8.54 -24.69 -17.71
CA GLY A 928 9.27 -24.99 -16.47
C GLY A 928 8.35 -25.19 -15.26
N VAL A 929 8.95 -25.29 -14.07
CA VAL A 929 8.30 -25.29 -12.76
C VAL A 929 8.90 -24.15 -11.96
N PHE A 930 8.07 -23.20 -11.53
CA PHE A 930 8.54 -21.93 -10.97
C PHE A 930 7.91 -21.64 -9.61
N HIS A 931 8.71 -21.06 -8.72
CA HIS A 931 8.26 -20.52 -7.45
C HIS A 931 7.64 -19.13 -7.67
N ALA A 932 6.34 -19.02 -7.41
CA ALA A 932 5.69 -17.74 -7.18
C ALA A 932 5.95 -17.35 -5.73
N LEU A 933 7.11 -16.74 -5.45
CA LEU A 933 7.46 -16.24 -4.12
C LEU A 933 6.35 -15.32 -3.56
N PRO A 934 6.21 -15.18 -2.22
CA PRO A 934 5.18 -14.37 -1.61
C PRO A 934 5.08 -12.94 -2.16
N VAL A 935 3.85 -12.44 -2.26
CA VAL A 935 3.59 -10.98 -2.34
C VAL A 935 4.05 -10.35 -1.03
N LEU A 936 4.78 -9.25 -1.07
CA LEU A 936 5.20 -8.49 0.11
C LEU A 936 4.36 -7.21 0.21
N GLY A 937 3.82 -6.87 1.37
CA GLY A 937 3.09 -5.62 1.61
C GLY A 937 3.68 -4.87 2.81
N HIS A 938 3.78 -3.54 2.76
CA HIS A 938 4.14 -2.72 3.92
C HIS A 938 3.71 -1.26 3.78
N ALA A 939 3.58 -0.54 4.90
CA ALA A 939 3.48 0.91 4.92
C ALA A 939 4.89 1.54 4.80
N MET A 940 5.08 2.46 3.84
CA MET A 940 6.40 3.00 3.48
C MET A 940 7.04 3.86 4.59
N TYR A 941 6.21 4.48 5.44
CA TYR A 941 6.64 5.35 6.55
C TYR A 941 6.48 4.72 7.93
N VAL A 942 5.85 3.53 8.01
CA VAL A 942 5.67 2.72 9.23
C VAL A 942 5.98 1.26 8.85
N PRO A 943 7.25 0.93 8.54
CA PRO A 943 7.65 -0.36 7.95
C PRO A 943 7.45 -1.56 8.89
N GLU A 944 7.06 -1.30 10.14
CA GLU A 944 6.60 -2.27 11.13
C GLU A 944 5.24 -2.85 10.73
N ILE A 945 4.38 -2.09 10.03
CA ILE A 945 3.09 -2.55 9.50
C ILE A 945 3.34 -3.21 8.14
N ARG A 946 3.25 -4.54 8.10
CA ARG A 946 3.64 -5.33 6.92
C ARG A 946 2.95 -6.69 6.84
N CYS A 947 3.06 -7.31 5.67
CA CYS A 947 2.61 -8.67 5.44
C CYS A 947 3.39 -9.36 4.31
N ASN A 948 3.24 -10.66 4.25
CA ASN A 948 3.54 -11.47 3.07
C ASN A 948 2.41 -12.46 2.81
N GLY A 949 2.13 -12.71 1.53
CA GLY A 949 1.22 -13.77 1.10
C GLY A 949 1.83 -15.17 1.26
N ALA A 950 1.08 -16.18 0.82
CA ALA A 950 1.61 -17.54 0.67
C ALA A 950 2.45 -17.66 -0.61
N GLU A 951 3.50 -18.47 -0.56
CA GLU A 951 4.15 -19.00 -1.75
C GLU A 951 3.23 -19.99 -2.49
N LEU A 952 3.35 -20.05 -3.82
CA LEU A 952 2.71 -21.04 -4.68
C LEU A 952 3.73 -21.54 -5.70
N ARG A 953 3.62 -22.77 -6.18
CA ARG A 953 4.36 -23.28 -7.34
C ARG A 953 3.45 -23.37 -8.55
N VAL A 954 3.95 -23.00 -9.71
CA VAL A 954 3.19 -23.02 -10.96
C VAL A 954 4.00 -23.69 -12.06
N THR A 955 3.38 -24.59 -12.80
CA THR A 955 4.00 -25.27 -13.94
C THR A 955 3.60 -24.57 -15.24
N VAL A 956 4.58 -24.28 -16.11
CA VAL A 956 4.34 -23.86 -17.49
C VAL A 956 4.69 -25.02 -18.41
N GLY A 957 3.67 -25.59 -19.06
CA GLY A 957 3.81 -26.55 -20.13
C GLY A 957 4.10 -25.88 -21.47
N ASP A 958 4.75 -26.60 -22.37
CA ASP A 958 5.09 -26.10 -23.69
C ASP A 958 3.85 -25.92 -24.60
N ALA A 959 3.90 -24.91 -25.47
CA ALA A 959 2.85 -24.64 -26.44
C ALA A 959 3.12 -25.45 -27.73
N LYS A 960 2.56 -26.66 -27.78
CA LYS A 960 2.45 -27.44 -29.03
C LYS A 960 1.53 -26.77 -30.05
#